data_AF-A0A9E4G386-F1
#
_entry.id   AF-A0A9E4G386-F1
#
_cell.length_a   1.000
_cell.length_b   1.000
_cell.length_c   1.000
_cell.angle_alpha   90.00
_cell.angle_beta   90.00
_cell.angle_gamma   90.00
#
_symmetry.space_group_name_H-M   'P 1'
#
loop_
_entity.id
_entity.type
_entity.pdbx_description
1 polymer ?
#
loop_
_entity_poly.entity_id
_entity_poly.type
_entity_poly.pdbx_seq_one_letter_code
_entity_poly.pdbx_strand_id
1 'polypeptide(L)'
;MIENILRGRNLWIFQGAALPWGIIGGLAIGCNILAGHIELSIYTLLIAGYYAAVRLIWEFGRRWRAGGSLPLPWALSSSLWLLVMLLLGLGLAALQLIPLYEFVQGNWRAERSSLATVLSYAHAPRDLLQFLLPNFYGNPAHHSYTDAFSGALITDLQNARGQSISHIDWGVKNYVEGALYLGILPLALALYAVLSGLRRCRHAPHVIAFALLALISLTFMFGAPTYGLLYSLPGINQLNTPFRWVYGLTLAVAVLAGIGMHRLSQRERASPSPVAQLLGVLLLLAGLALAGGIALVHSNFAQFAPIFDRLVAGLAHADRAFADGSMLYSYQLPHVAVLALLLILSGGLFLWAARARTGRWTMLALVVTLLDLLAASYGFNPASDPALLDFTPPAVEFLAGQGGHFRVTSLERQGDPAILQPNTLMQYGLDDIRGYDSIIPAGYVATMRALQPQPRLDFNQIAPLHTAPELNHSSYQSTLASDLLNLLNLRFVLTAPDFEMRLPGWKDVYRQEVAIWENSNALPRAFAVDKADWDPRWLAEVGGGFNFAELDMSGGGLRVPRYQVADITRDSGREKFIDISLESASWLVISETYAPGWRAFARPWGRGEDQEFGVAVRLVLANFQGVELPAGDWTVRLVYSPASVQLGMFASSISVALIVFLLG
;
A
#
# COMPACT_ATOMS: atom_id res chain seq x y z
N MET A 1 10.71 5.13 -23.82
CA MET A 1 11.19 3.87 -24.42
C MET A 1 10.29 3.47 -25.58
N ILE A 2 8.98 3.31 -25.34
CA ILE A 2 7.96 3.02 -26.38
C ILE A 2 8.12 3.88 -27.63
N GLU A 3 8.13 5.23 -27.51
CA GLU A 3 8.30 6.11 -28.68
C GLU A 3 9.60 5.88 -29.45
N ASN A 4 10.68 5.51 -28.77
CA ASN A 4 11.96 5.29 -29.41
C ASN A 4 11.97 3.97 -30.19
N ILE A 5 11.32 2.93 -29.67
CA ILE A 5 11.08 1.66 -30.38
C ILE A 5 10.24 1.91 -31.64
N LEU A 6 9.08 2.56 -31.49
CA LEU A 6 8.16 2.79 -32.63
C LEU A 6 8.77 3.65 -33.75
N ARG A 7 9.68 4.57 -33.39
CA ARG A 7 10.34 5.49 -34.33
C ARG A 7 11.71 4.99 -34.81
N GLY A 8 12.22 3.87 -34.29
CA GLY A 8 13.55 3.36 -34.63
C GLY A 8 14.68 4.36 -34.31
N ARG A 9 14.60 5.03 -33.15
CA ARG A 9 15.59 6.05 -32.78
C ARG A 9 16.91 5.43 -32.33
N ASN A 10 18.02 5.98 -32.80
CA ASN A 10 19.36 5.57 -32.39
C ASN A 10 19.61 5.86 -30.90
N LEU A 11 20.42 5.03 -30.26
CA LEU A 11 21.01 5.31 -28.95
C LEU A 11 22.53 5.26 -29.08
N TRP A 12 23.17 6.43 -29.06
CA TRP A 12 24.64 6.56 -29.12
C TRP A 12 25.21 5.86 -30.35
N ILE A 13 26.01 4.80 -30.16
CA ILE A 13 26.62 3.99 -31.23
C ILE A 13 25.67 2.95 -31.85
N PHE A 14 24.53 2.65 -31.20
CA PHE A 14 23.55 1.71 -31.71
C PHE A 14 22.61 2.39 -32.72
N GLN A 15 22.91 2.24 -34.01
CA GLN A 15 22.10 2.79 -35.10
C GLN A 15 20.84 1.95 -35.36
N GLY A 16 19.68 2.60 -35.48
CA GLY A 16 18.40 1.99 -35.85
C GLY A 16 17.85 0.95 -34.86
N ALA A 17 18.50 0.76 -33.72
CA ALA A 17 18.23 -0.39 -32.87
C ALA A 17 17.09 -0.10 -31.89
N ALA A 18 15.99 -0.86 -32.02
CA ALA A 18 14.98 -0.96 -30.97
C ALA A 18 15.52 -1.68 -29.72
N LEU A 19 16.61 -2.42 -29.87
CA LEU A 19 17.20 -3.26 -28.84
C LEU A 19 17.61 -2.50 -27.55
N PRO A 20 18.43 -1.42 -27.59
CA PRO A 20 18.78 -0.69 -26.37
C PRO A 20 17.56 -0.13 -25.65
N TRP A 21 16.53 0.29 -26.39
CA TRP A 21 15.29 0.79 -25.80
C TRP A 21 14.44 -0.31 -25.18
N GLY A 22 14.47 -1.52 -25.75
CA GLY A 22 13.87 -2.71 -25.17
C GLY A 22 14.53 -3.09 -23.84
N ILE A 23 15.87 -3.05 -23.78
CA ILE A 23 16.63 -3.31 -22.55
C ILE A 23 16.36 -2.24 -21.49
N ILE A 24 16.50 -0.96 -21.81
CA ILE A 24 16.25 0.14 -20.86
C ILE A 24 14.81 0.10 -20.35
N GLY A 25 13.85 -0.19 -21.23
CA GLY A 25 12.45 -0.34 -20.83
C GLY A 25 12.20 -1.58 -19.96
N GLY A 26 12.85 -2.70 -20.27
CA GLY A 26 12.80 -3.92 -19.45
C GLY A 26 13.39 -3.69 -18.06
N LEU A 27 14.53 -3.02 -17.96
CA LEU A 27 15.13 -2.62 -16.68
C LEU A 27 14.19 -1.71 -15.88
N ALA A 28 13.54 -0.73 -16.53
CA ALA A 28 12.58 0.15 -15.85
C ALA A 28 11.36 -0.63 -15.32
N ILE A 29 10.82 -1.58 -16.10
CA ILE A 29 9.73 -2.47 -15.67
C ILE A 29 10.20 -3.36 -14.51
N GLY A 30 11.39 -3.96 -14.62
CA GLY A 30 11.98 -4.78 -13.56
C GLY A 30 12.15 -4.01 -12.26
N CYS A 31 12.70 -2.79 -12.30
CA CYS A 31 12.84 -1.92 -11.13
C CYS A 31 11.49 -1.55 -10.52
N ASN A 32 10.47 -1.26 -11.36
CA ASN A 32 9.13 -0.95 -10.88
C ASN A 32 8.49 -2.12 -10.12
N ILE A 33 8.68 -3.35 -10.61
CA ILE A 33 8.15 -4.55 -9.94
C ILE A 33 8.95 -4.88 -8.68
N LEU A 34 10.28 -4.81 -8.74
CA LEU A 34 11.18 -5.08 -7.62
C LEU A 34 11.02 -4.07 -6.47
N ALA A 35 10.36 -2.93 -6.70
CA ALA A 35 9.97 -1.99 -5.64
C ALA A 35 8.93 -2.56 -4.66
N GLY A 36 8.33 -3.73 -4.93
CA GLY A 36 7.48 -4.43 -3.96
C GLY A 36 5.99 -4.07 -4.01
N HIS A 37 5.59 -3.02 -4.73
CA HIS A 37 4.20 -2.60 -4.81
C HIS A 37 3.51 -3.14 -6.07
N ILE A 38 2.99 -4.37 -6.00
CA ILE A 38 2.41 -5.07 -7.16
C ILE A 38 1.24 -4.31 -7.80
N GLU A 39 0.38 -3.70 -7.01
CA GLU A 39 -0.76 -2.91 -7.50
C GLU A 39 -0.33 -1.70 -8.34
N LEU A 40 0.68 -0.92 -7.90
CA LEU A 40 1.27 0.15 -8.71
C LEU A 40 1.97 -0.37 -9.97
N SER A 41 2.53 -1.58 -9.91
CA SER A 41 3.11 -2.25 -11.08
C SER A 41 2.02 -2.56 -12.12
N ILE A 42 0.86 -3.05 -11.69
CA ILE A 42 -0.29 -3.30 -12.57
C ILE A 42 -0.75 -1.98 -13.20
N TYR A 43 -0.94 -0.91 -12.43
CA TYR A 43 -1.31 0.40 -12.99
C TYR A 43 -0.29 0.90 -14.01
N THR A 44 1.01 0.79 -13.71
CA THR A 44 2.09 1.20 -14.61
C THR A 44 2.06 0.42 -15.91
N LEU A 45 1.92 -0.91 -15.85
CA LEU A 45 1.84 -1.77 -17.04
C LEU A 45 0.57 -1.52 -17.86
N LEU A 46 -0.58 -1.31 -17.22
CA LEU A 46 -1.83 -0.96 -17.90
C LEU A 46 -1.71 0.38 -18.64
N ILE A 47 -1.15 1.40 -18.00
CA ILE A 47 -0.96 2.74 -18.60
C ILE A 47 0.07 2.66 -19.75
N ALA A 48 1.18 1.95 -19.54
CA ALA A 48 2.21 1.78 -20.57
C ALA A 48 1.66 0.98 -21.78
N GLY A 49 0.90 -0.09 -21.52
CA GLY A 49 0.23 -0.90 -22.54
C GLY A 49 -0.81 -0.10 -23.32
N TYR A 50 -1.65 0.66 -22.62
CA TYR A 50 -2.58 1.63 -23.23
C TYR A 50 -1.84 2.60 -24.17
N TYR A 51 -0.78 3.24 -23.68
CA TYR A 51 -0.02 4.21 -24.45
C TYR A 51 0.64 3.56 -25.68
N ALA A 52 1.23 2.37 -25.51
CA ALA A 52 1.81 1.60 -26.60
C ALA A 52 0.76 1.25 -27.67
N ALA A 53 -0.41 0.77 -27.27
CA ALA A 53 -1.50 0.42 -28.18
C ALA A 53 -2.00 1.63 -28.99
N VAL A 54 -2.29 2.75 -28.31
CA VAL A 54 -2.74 3.98 -28.99
C VAL A 54 -1.71 4.47 -30.00
N ARG A 55 -0.42 4.43 -29.64
CA ARG A 55 0.65 4.88 -30.52
C ARG A 55 0.93 3.92 -31.67
N LEU A 56 0.88 2.60 -31.44
CA LEU A 56 0.95 1.60 -32.50
C LEU A 56 -0.17 1.79 -33.53
N ILE A 57 -1.42 1.90 -33.08
CA ILE A 57 -2.59 2.10 -33.96
C ILE A 57 -2.44 3.39 -34.78
N TRP A 58 -2.03 4.48 -34.12
CA TRP A 58 -1.84 5.76 -34.81
C TRP A 58 -0.74 5.70 -35.87
N GLU A 59 0.42 5.16 -35.51
CA GLU A 59 1.56 5.05 -36.42
C GLU A 59 1.29 4.06 -37.57
N PHE A 60 0.55 2.99 -37.30
CA PHE A 60 0.06 2.06 -38.32
C PHE A 60 -0.78 2.80 -39.37
N GLY A 61 -1.81 3.53 -38.92
CA GLY A 61 -2.68 4.30 -39.81
C GLY A 61 -1.92 5.38 -40.58
N ARG A 62 -0.97 6.07 -39.93
CA ARG A 62 -0.11 7.09 -40.59
C ARG A 62 0.76 6.48 -41.69
N ARG A 63 1.44 5.37 -41.40
CA ARG A 63 2.31 4.68 -42.37
C ARG A 63 1.51 4.07 -43.52
N TRP A 64 0.36 3.50 -43.23
CA TRP A 64 -0.53 2.95 -44.27
C TRP A 64 -0.98 4.04 -45.26
N ARG A 65 -1.42 5.20 -44.75
CA ARG A 65 -1.81 6.34 -45.61
C ARG A 65 -0.63 6.91 -46.42
N ALA A 66 0.57 6.90 -45.86
CA ALA A 66 1.75 7.46 -46.52
C ALA A 66 2.36 6.51 -47.56
N GLY A 67 2.35 5.20 -47.31
CA GLY A 67 3.03 4.20 -48.15
C GLY A 67 2.11 3.41 -49.08
N GLY A 68 0.78 3.58 -49.00
CA GLY A 68 -0.20 2.90 -49.85
C GLY A 68 -0.38 1.39 -49.60
N SER A 69 0.51 0.77 -48.83
CA SER A 69 0.48 -0.64 -48.43
C SER A 69 0.41 -0.80 -46.92
N LEU A 70 -0.08 -1.95 -46.46
CA LEU A 70 -0.18 -2.24 -45.03
C LEU A 70 1.23 -2.41 -44.42
N PRO A 71 1.60 -1.67 -43.36
CA PRO A 71 2.94 -1.68 -42.79
C PRO A 71 3.17 -2.88 -41.84
N LEU A 72 2.79 -4.10 -42.24
CA LEU A 72 2.87 -5.31 -41.40
C LEU A 72 4.28 -5.57 -40.84
N PRO A 73 5.37 -5.52 -41.63
CA PRO A 73 6.71 -5.82 -41.11
C PRO A 73 7.12 -4.88 -39.97
N TRP A 74 6.81 -3.59 -40.10
CA TRP A 74 7.06 -2.60 -39.05
C TRP A 74 6.20 -2.86 -37.81
N ALA A 75 4.92 -3.16 -38.00
CA ALA A 75 3.99 -3.41 -36.89
C ALA A 75 4.41 -4.65 -36.09
N LEU A 76 4.74 -5.75 -36.79
CA LEU A 76 5.23 -6.98 -36.18
C LEU A 76 6.55 -6.75 -35.42
N SER A 77 7.52 -6.09 -36.04
CA SER A 77 8.80 -5.79 -35.39
C SER A 77 8.62 -4.91 -34.16
N SER A 78 7.81 -3.85 -34.26
CA SER A 78 7.57 -2.93 -33.14
C SER A 78 6.86 -3.62 -31.98
N SER A 79 5.83 -4.42 -32.28
CA SER A 79 5.11 -5.21 -31.27
C SER A 79 6.01 -6.25 -30.61
N LEU A 80 6.89 -6.91 -31.39
CA LEU A 80 7.86 -7.86 -30.86
C LEU A 80 8.83 -7.18 -29.89
N TRP A 81 9.37 -6.01 -30.23
CA TRP A 81 10.28 -5.28 -29.32
C TRP A 81 9.60 -4.77 -28.06
N LEU A 82 8.33 -4.38 -28.14
CA LEU A 82 7.53 -4.03 -26.96
C LEU A 82 7.25 -5.25 -26.08
N LEU A 83 7.01 -6.42 -26.69
CA LEU A 83 6.86 -7.68 -25.97
C LEU A 83 8.18 -8.10 -25.31
N VAL A 84 9.31 -8.00 -26.01
CA VAL A 84 10.64 -8.27 -25.45
C VAL A 84 10.92 -7.36 -24.26
N MET A 85 10.62 -6.06 -24.37
CA MET A 85 10.74 -5.11 -23.26
C MET A 85 9.95 -5.57 -22.03
N LEU A 86 8.69 -5.99 -22.22
CA LEU A 86 7.84 -6.50 -21.14
C LEU A 86 8.41 -7.79 -20.53
N LEU A 87 8.73 -8.78 -21.38
CA LEU A 87 9.21 -10.09 -20.93
C LEU A 87 10.57 -9.99 -20.22
N LEU A 88 11.47 -9.12 -20.67
CA LEU A 88 12.73 -8.84 -19.96
C LEU A 88 12.46 -8.26 -18.58
N GLY A 89 11.53 -7.31 -18.45
CA GLY A 89 11.18 -6.73 -17.15
C GLY A 89 10.54 -7.73 -16.19
N LEU A 90 9.59 -8.54 -16.67
CA LEU A 90 8.98 -9.61 -15.89
C LEU A 90 10.01 -10.68 -15.49
N GLY A 91 10.89 -11.05 -16.42
CA GLY A 91 11.95 -12.02 -16.18
C GLY A 91 12.97 -11.53 -15.15
N LEU A 92 13.43 -10.28 -15.25
CA LEU A 92 14.30 -9.66 -14.25
C LEU A 92 13.69 -9.65 -12.84
N ALA A 93 12.37 -9.49 -12.75
CA ALA A 93 11.65 -9.49 -11.48
C ALA A 93 11.11 -10.88 -11.08
N ALA A 94 11.39 -11.94 -11.84
CA ALA A 94 10.83 -13.27 -11.61
C ALA A 94 11.22 -13.86 -10.24
N LEU A 95 12.41 -13.57 -9.74
CA LEU A 95 12.86 -13.94 -8.39
C LEU A 95 11.89 -13.47 -7.28
N GLN A 96 11.17 -12.38 -7.51
CA GLN A 96 10.15 -11.87 -6.59
C GLN A 96 8.73 -12.24 -7.03
N LEU A 97 8.42 -12.17 -8.33
CA LEU A 97 7.07 -12.39 -8.84
C LEU A 97 6.58 -13.83 -8.70
N ILE A 98 7.44 -14.82 -8.95
CA ILE A 98 7.02 -16.23 -8.91
C ILE A 98 6.71 -16.67 -7.47
N PRO A 99 7.57 -16.39 -6.46
CA PRO A 99 7.23 -16.65 -5.06
C PRO A 99 6.03 -15.84 -4.58
N LEU A 100 5.91 -14.57 -4.98
CA LEU A 100 4.75 -13.75 -4.66
C LEU A 100 3.45 -14.40 -5.18
N TYR A 101 3.45 -14.88 -6.42
CA TYR A 101 2.30 -15.53 -7.01
C TYR A 101 1.91 -16.81 -6.25
N GLU A 102 2.89 -17.64 -5.84
CA GLU A 102 2.64 -18.78 -4.97
C GLU A 102 2.01 -18.36 -3.63
N PHE A 103 2.60 -17.35 -2.97
CA PHE A 103 2.18 -16.93 -1.64
C PHE A 103 0.78 -16.29 -1.63
N VAL A 104 0.44 -15.49 -2.64
CA VAL A 104 -0.88 -14.85 -2.76
C VAL A 104 -2.00 -15.88 -2.89
N GLN A 105 -1.75 -17.06 -3.46
CA GLN A 105 -2.76 -18.13 -3.55
C GLN A 105 -3.17 -18.67 -2.17
N GLY A 106 -2.30 -18.56 -1.17
CA GLY A 106 -2.57 -18.95 0.21
C GLY A 106 -3.13 -17.82 1.09
N ASN A 107 -3.45 -16.64 0.53
CA ASN A 107 -3.92 -15.49 1.29
C ASN A 107 -5.37 -15.66 1.76
N TRP A 108 -5.71 -15.11 2.93
CA TRP A 108 -7.09 -15.09 3.42
C TRP A 108 -8.05 -14.28 2.52
N ARG A 109 -7.53 -13.31 1.75
CA ARG A 109 -8.29 -12.44 0.82
C ARG A 109 -8.55 -13.05 -0.55
N ALA A 110 -8.42 -14.36 -0.73
CA ALA A 110 -8.70 -14.98 -2.03
C ALA A 110 -10.15 -14.76 -2.53
N GLU A 111 -11.04 -14.21 -1.71
CA GLU A 111 -12.39 -13.80 -2.07
C GLU A 111 -12.43 -12.51 -2.90
N ARG A 112 -13.17 -12.55 -4.01
CA ARG A 112 -13.37 -11.43 -4.94
C ARG A 112 -14.35 -10.44 -4.32
N SER A 113 -13.96 -9.17 -4.19
CA SER A 113 -14.89 -8.10 -3.80
C SER A 113 -15.89 -7.83 -4.93
N SER A 114 -17.17 -7.61 -4.60
CA SER A 114 -18.17 -7.27 -5.62
C SER A 114 -17.83 -5.94 -6.31
N LEU A 115 -18.25 -5.73 -7.56
CA LEU A 115 -18.03 -4.45 -8.24
C LEU A 115 -18.64 -3.29 -7.45
N ALA A 116 -19.81 -3.47 -6.82
CA ALA A 116 -20.43 -2.44 -5.99
C ALA A 116 -19.55 -2.05 -4.79
N THR A 117 -18.93 -3.04 -4.14
CA THR A 117 -17.97 -2.84 -3.05
C THR A 117 -16.71 -2.12 -3.55
N VAL A 118 -16.18 -2.48 -4.72
CA VAL A 118 -15.01 -1.79 -5.28
C VAL A 118 -15.33 -0.32 -5.57
N LEU A 119 -16.47 -0.05 -6.19
CA LEU A 119 -16.89 1.31 -6.53
C LEU A 119 -17.19 2.18 -5.30
N SER A 120 -17.53 1.60 -4.14
CA SER A 120 -17.74 2.39 -2.92
C SER A 120 -16.45 3.00 -2.36
N TYR A 121 -15.27 2.53 -2.79
CA TYR A 121 -13.97 3.12 -2.44
C TYR A 121 -13.55 4.29 -3.35
N ALA A 122 -14.33 4.59 -4.40
CA ALA A 122 -14.04 5.68 -5.32
C ALA A 122 -14.19 7.06 -4.66
N HIS A 123 -13.68 8.10 -5.32
CA HIS A 123 -13.90 9.49 -4.90
C HIS A 123 -15.36 9.89 -5.01
N ALA A 124 -15.81 10.67 -4.04
CA ALA A 124 -17.13 11.29 -4.12
C ALA A 124 -17.06 12.51 -5.07
N PRO A 125 -18.14 12.86 -5.81
CA PRO A 125 -18.11 14.00 -6.75
C PRO A 125 -17.67 15.33 -6.12
N ARG A 126 -17.90 15.52 -4.82
CA ARG A 126 -17.45 16.71 -4.08
C ARG A 126 -15.92 16.85 -4.02
N ASP A 127 -15.18 15.74 -4.15
CA ASP A 127 -13.71 15.74 -4.12
C ASP A 127 -13.12 16.49 -5.33
N LEU A 128 -13.91 16.78 -6.36
CA LEU A 128 -13.51 17.66 -7.46
C LEU A 128 -13.01 19.02 -6.99
N LEU A 129 -13.51 19.51 -5.85
CA LEU A 129 -13.06 20.77 -5.26
C LEU A 129 -11.58 20.72 -4.85
N GLN A 130 -11.05 19.54 -4.52
CA GLN A 130 -9.66 19.35 -4.10
C GLN A 130 -8.66 19.60 -5.23
N PHE A 131 -9.07 19.60 -6.51
CA PHE A 131 -8.22 20.05 -7.62
C PHE A 131 -7.95 21.56 -7.60
N LEU A 132 -8.76 22.34 -6.85
CA LEU A 132 -8.60 23.78 -6.69
C LEU A 132 -8.16 24.15 -5.26
N LEU A 133 -8.72 23.48 -4.26
CA LEU A 133 -8.48 23.72 -2.84
C LEU A 133 -8.07 22.40 -2.16
N PRO A 134 -6.78 22.02 -2.15
CA PRO A 134 -6.32 20.72 -1.65
C PRO A 134 -6.75 20.44 -0.20
N ASN A 135 -6.71 21.45 0.65
CA ASN A 135 -7.03 21.36 2.07
C ASN A 135 -8.44 21.88 2.40
N PHE A 136 -9.34 21.95 1.41
CA PHE A 136 -10.74 22.28 1.68
C PHE A 136 -11.35 21.29 2.68
N TYR A 137 -10.96 20.02 2.59
CA TYR A 137 -11.41 18.99 3.52
C TYR A 137 -10.67 18.97 4.87
N GLY A 138 -9.88 19.99 5.17
CA GLY A 138 -8.98 19.95 6.31
C GLY A 138 -7.69 19.20 5.99
N ASN A 139 -6.81 19.11 6.98
CA ASN A 139 -5.57 18.35 6.94
C ASN A 139 -5.29 17.83 8.36
N PRO A 140 -5.09 16.52 8.56
CA PRO A 140 -4.92 15.95 9.90
C PRO A 140 -3.60 16.37 10.59
N ALA A 141 -2.67 17.01 9.87
CA ALA A 141 -1.48 17.65 10.44
C ALA A 141 -1.73 19.09 10.93
N HIS A 142 -2.92 19.65 10.72
CA HIS A 142 -3.27 20.99 11.20
C HIS A 142 -3.85 20.92 12.61
N HIS A 143 -3.00 21.17 13.60
CA HIS A 143 -3.34 21.21 15.03
C HIS A 143 -3.64 22.64 15.54
N SER A 144 -3.74 23.61 14.65
CA SER A 144 -4.05 25.00 14.98
C SER A 144 -4.55 25.77 13.75
N TYR A 145 -5.16 26.93 13.96
CA TYR A 145 -5.47 27.89 12.90
C TYR A 145 -5.27 29.33 13.40
N THR A 146 -5.07 30.27 12.47
CA THR A 146 -5.04 31.70 12.81
C THR A 146 -6.45 32.27 12.65
N ASP A 147 -7.00 32.85 13.72
CA ASP A 147 -8.28 33.55 13.66
C ASP A 147 -8.15 34.81 12.78
N ALA A 148 -9.00 34.91 11.76
CA ALA A 148 -8.86 35.95 10.74
C ALA A 148 -9.14 37.36 11.27
N PHE A 149 -9.85 37.50 12.39
CA PHE A 149 -10.31 38.79 12.90
C PHE A 149 -9.41 39.34 14.00
N SER A 150 -8.97 38.49 14.92
CA SER A 150 -8.07 38.83 16.02
C SER A 150 -6.59 38.67 15.66
N GLY A 151 -6.27 37.82 14.67
CA GLY A 151 -4.90 37.42 14.35
C GLY A 151 -4.28 36.44 15.35
N ALA A 152 -5.06 35.95 16.33
CA ALA A 152 -4.58 35.00 17.33
C ALA A 152 -4.40 33.60 16.74
N LEU A 153 -3.34 32.91 17.14
CA LEU A 153 -3.16 31.49 16.87
C LEU A 153 -3.99 30.68 17.88
N ILE A 154 -4.94 29.91 17.40
CA ILE A 154 -5.81 29.07 18.21
C ILE A 154 -5.31 27.63 18.16
N THR A 155 -4.95 27.08 19.32
CA THR A 155 -4.44 25.70 19.50
C THR A 155 -5.38 24.82 20.33
N ASP A 156 -6.25 25.41 21.14
CA ASP A 156 -7.32 24.68 21.83
C ASP A 156 -8.53 24.62 20.90
N LEU A 157 -8.65 23.51 20.17
CA LEU A 157 -9.66 23.34 19.14
C LEU A 157 -10.89 22.65 19.72
N GLN A 158 -12.06 23.22 19.42
CA GLN A 158 -13.36 22.63 19.73
C GLN A 158 -14.22 22.59 18.47
N ASN A 159 -15.08 21.58 18.36
CA ASN A 159 -16.04 21.47 17.27
C ASN A 159 -17.44 21.99 17.68
N ALA A 160 -18.38 22.04 16.72
CA ALA A 160 -19.73 22.56 16.95
C ALA A 160 -20.54 21.75 17.98
N ARG A 161 -20.04 20.58 18.37
CA ARG A 161 -20.62 19.70 19.39
C ARG A 161 -20.03 19.95 20.79
N GLY A 162 -19.14 20.93 20.93
CA GLY A 162 -18.43 21.23 22.17
C GLY A 162 -17.37 20.19 22.55
N GLN A 163 -16.94 19.35 21.60
CA GLN A 163 -15.91 18.35 21.83
C GLN A 163 -14.54 18.94 21.51
N SER A 164 -13.55 18.70 22.36
CA SER A 164 -12.15 19.00 22.05
C SER A 164 -11.67 18.09 20.92
N ILE A 165 -10.98 18.67 19.94
CA ILE A 165 -10.41 17.96 18.80
C ILE A 165 -8.90 18.21 18.74
N SER A 166 -8.14 17.25 18.23
CA SER A 166 -6.68 17.40 18.11
C SER A 166 -6.25 18.02 16.78
N HIS A 167 -7.10 17.97 15.74
CA HIS A 167 -6.75 18.40 14.38
C HIS A 167 -7.99 18.84 13.61
N ILE A 168 -7.78 19.55 12.49
CA ILE A 168 -8.83 20.05 11.60
C ILE A 168 -8.87 19.18 10.33
N ASP A 169 -9.67 18.11 10.35
CA ASP A 169 -9.97 17.26 9.18
C ASP A 169 -11.45 16.84 9.22
N TRP A 170 -12.14 16.99 8.09
CA TRP A 170 -13.53 16.56 7.92
C TRP A 170 -13.73 15.75 6.62
N GLY A 171 -12.64 15.28 6.01
CA GLY A 171 -12.67 14.41 4.84
C GLY A 171 -13.36 13.07 5.16
N VAL A 172 -14.14 12.55 4.20
CA VAL A 172 -14.72 11.20 4.34
C VAL A 172 -13.74 10.11 3.95
N LYS A 173 -12.88 10.40 2.98
CA LYS A 173 -11.76 9.54 2.61
C LYS A 173 -10.53 9.99 3.39
N ASN A 174 -9.70 9.03 3.81
CA ASN A 174 -8.42 9.31 4.46
C ASN A 174 -7.60 10.31 3.63
N TYR A 175 -6.99 11.31 4.27
CA TYR A 175 -6.27 12.39 3.59
C TYR A 175 -5.21 11.89 2.60
N VAL A 176 -4.42 10.86 2.96
CA VAL A 176 -3.39 10.28 2.08
C VAL A 176 -3.98 9.66 0.82
N GLU A 177 -5.13 9.01 0.96
CA GLU A 177 -5.85 8.41 -0.16
C GLU A 177 -6.70 9.41 -0.95
N GLY A 178 -7.06 10.51 -0.29
CA GLY A 178 -8.00 11.54 -0.76
C GLY A 178 -7.34 12.66 -1.56
N ALA A 179 -6.02 12.82 -1.48
CA ALA A 179 -5.30 13.94 -2.09
C ALA A 179 -5.34 13.90 -3.63
N LEU A 180 -5.93 14.95 -4.23
CA LEU A 180 -6.15 15.05 -5.69
C LEU A 180 -5.41 16.20 -6.39
N TYR A 181 -4.66 17.01 -5.64
CA TYR A 181 -4.19 18.28 -6.17
C TYR A 181 -3.04 18.13 -7.18
N LEU A 182 -3.19 18.77 -8.35
CA LEU A 182 -2.24 18.68 -9.47
C LEU A 182 -1.60 20.04 -9.83
N GLY A 183 -1.91 21.10 -9.08
CA GLY A 183 -1.48 22.47 -9.33
C GLY A 183 -2.36 23.23 -10.33
N ILE A 184 -2.62 24.51 -10.06
CA ILE A 184 -3.47 25.36 -10.91
C ILE A 184 -2.85 25.57 -12.28
N LEU A 185 -1.55 25.94 -12.32
CA LEU A 185 -0.85 26.21 -13.57
C LEU A 185 -0.69 24.94 -14.44
N PRO A 186 -0.28 23.77 -13.91
CA PRO A 186 -0.30 22.51 -14.66
C PRO A 186 -1.66 22.17 -15.27
N LEU A 187 -2.75 22.29 -14.50
CA LEU A 187 -4.11 22.05 -15.00
C LEU A 187 -4.48 23.01 -16.15
N ALA A 188 -4.17 24.30 -16.00
CA ALA A 188 -4.41 25.30 -17.05
C ALA A 188 -3.58 25.02 -18.33
N LEU A 189 -2.31 24.62 -18.18
CA LEU A 189 -1.44 24.25 -19.30
C LEU A 189 -1.93 22.98 -20.00
N ALA A 190 -2.41 21.99 -19.24
CA ALA A 190 -2.97 20.76 -19.78
C ALA A 190 -4.25 21.04 -20.59
N LEU A 191 -5.17 21.86 -20.06
CA LEU A 191 -6.36 22.31 -20.78
C LEU A 191 -5.98 23.06 -22.07
N TYR A 192 -5.02 23.98 -21.98
CA TYR A 192 -4.51 24.68 -23.16
C TYR A 192 -3.92 23.73 -24.21
N ALA A 193 -3.21 22.67 -23.80
CA ALA A 193 -2.70 21.65 -24.72
C ALA A 193 -3.83 20.92 -25.47
N VAL A 194 -4.94 20.61 -24.81
CA VAL A 194 -6.11 19.99 -25.46
C VAL A 194 -6.76 20.97 -26.43
N LEU A 195 -7.13 22.17 -25.96
CA LEU A 195 -7.86 23.18 -26.76
C LEU A 195 -7.06 23.67 -27.97
N SER A 196 -5.74 23.82 -27.83
CA SER A 196 -4.86 24.26 -28.92
C SER A 196 -4.43 23.12 -29.86
N GLY A 197 -4.58 21.87 -29.43
CA GLY A 197 -3.96 20.70 -30.06
C GLY A 197 -4.76 20.03 -31.15
N LEU A 198 -6.09 20.07 -31.05
CA LEU A 198 -6.97 19.40 -32.00
C LEU A 198 -6.84 19.94 -33.43
N ARG A 199 -6.30 21.16 -33.61
CA ARG A 199 -6.11 21.81 -34.91
C ARG A 199 -4.71 21.65 -35.54
N ARG A 200 -3.72 21.07 -34.84
CA ARG A 200 -2.32 20.99 -35.33
C ARG A 200 -1.78 19.56 -35.31
N CYS A 201 -1.42 19.03 -36.49
CA CYS A 201 -1.14 17.61 -36.72
C CYS A 201 0.11 17.03 -36.01
N ARG A 202 1.15 17.82 -35.71
CA ARG A 202 2.47 17.27 -35.30
C ARG A 202 2.48 16.60 -33.92
N HIS A 203 1.71 17.11 -32.96
CA HIS A 203 1.61 16.56 -31.60
C HIS A 203 0.22 15.99 -31.25
N ALA A 204 -0.72 16.04 -32.20
CA ALA A 204 -2.07 15.52 -32.05
C ALA A 204 -2.14 14.12 -31.41
N PRO A 205 -1.33 13.10 -31.82
CA PRO A 205 -1.44 11.77 -31.22
C PRO A 205 -1.14 11.74 -29.72
N HIS A 206 -0.19 12.54 -29.25
CA HIS A 206 0.20 12.54 -27.84
C HIS A 206 -0.86 13.25 -27.01
N VAL A 207 -1.37 14.38 -27.50
CA VAL A 207 -2.47 15.09 -26.83
C VAL A 207 -3.71 14.21 -26.74
N ILE A 208 -4.09 13.52 -27.82
CA ILE A 208 -5.26 12.64 -27.82
C ILE A 208 -5.04 11.47 -26.84
N ALA A 209 -3.88 10.80 -26.89
CA ALA A 209 -3.58 9.69 -25.99
C ALA A 209 -3.68 10.09 -24.52
N PHE A 210 -3.04 11.20 -24.13
CA PHE A 210 -3.05 11.62 -22.72
C PHE A 210 -4.37 12.30 -22.31
N ALA A 211 -5.09 12.97 -23.22
CA ALA A 211 -6.44 13.49 -22.91
C ALA A 211 -7.44 12.35 -22.69
N LEU A 212 -7.38 11.29 -23.51
CA LEU A 212 -8.20 10.09 -23.31
C LEU A 212 -7.80 9.35 -22.03
N LEU A 213 -6.50 9.25 -21.72
CA LEU A 213 -6.05 8.68 -20.45
C LEU A 213 -6.57 9.49 -19.25
N ALA A 214 -6.52 10.81 -19.30
CA ALA A 214 -7.06 11.68 -18.25
C ALA A 214 -8.57 11.44 -18.07
N LEU A 215 -9.32 11.37 -19.18
CA LEU A 215 -10.75 11.10 -19.15
C LEU A 215 -11.06 9.73 -18.54
N ILE A 216 -10.39 8.66 -19.00
CA ILE A 216 -10.56 7.29 -18.47
C ILE A 216 -10.19 7.24 -16.98
N SER A 217 -9.10 7.90 -16.59
CA SER A 217 -8.67 7.93 -15.19
C SER A 217 -9.70 8.64 -14.31
N LEU A 218 -10.28 9.75 -14.78
CA LEU A 218 -11.37 10.45 -14.09
C LEU A 218 -12.61 9.56 -13.96
N THR A 219 -13.03 8.86 -15.02
CA THR A 219 -14.21 7.98 -14.92
C THR A 219 -13.97 6.82 -13.96
N PHE A 220 -12.75 6.28 -13.92
CA PHE A 220 -12.39 5.21 -13.00
C PHE A 220 -12.31 5.68 -11.54
N MET A 221 -11.61 6.78 -11.27
CA MET A 221 -11.37 7.23 -9.90
C MET A 221 -12.61 7.78 -9.19
N PHE A 222 -13.60 8.27 -9.94
CA PHE A 222 -14.92 8.68 -9.43
C PHE A 222 -15.98 7.57 -9.53
N GLY A 223 -15.58 6.33 -9.80
CA GLY A 223 -16.46 5.16 -9.70
C GLY A 223 -17.54 5.08 -10.78
N ALA A 224 -17.32 5.67 -11.96
CA ALA A 224 -18.26 5.57 -13.05
C ALA A 224 -18.35 4.10 -13.57
N PRO A 225 -19.49 3.69 -14.17
CA PRO A 225 -19.69 2.31 -14.64
C PRO A 225 -18.62 1.79 -15.60
N THR A 226 -17.88 2.69 -16.27
CA THR A 226 -16.75 2.33 -17.14
C THR A 226 -15.67 1.50 -16.43
N TYR A 227 -15.51 1.62 -15.11
CA TYR A 227 -14.56 0.79 -14.34
C TYR A 227 -14.89 -0.71 -14.45
N GLY A 228 -16.15 -1.06 -14.74
CA GLY A 228 -16.56 -2.45 -15.00
C GLY A 228 -15.78 -3.12 -16.13
N LEU A 229 -15.30 -2.36 -17.12
CA LEU A 229 -14.45 -2.87 -18.20
C LEU A 229 -13.06 -3.30 -17.70
N LEU A 230 -12.54 -2.60 -16.71
CA LEU A 230 -11.27 -2.91 -16.08
C LEU A 230 -11.42 -4.07 -15.08
N TYR A 231 -12.50 -4.04 -14.29
CA TYR A 231 -12.84 -5.07 -13.31
C TYR A 231 -13.03 -6.47 -13.93
N SER A 232 -13.47 -6.54 -15.20
CA SER A 232 -13.65 -7.81 -15.91
C SER A 232 -12.35 -8.47 -16.37
N LEU A 233 -11.20 -7.76 -16.30
CA LEU A 233 -9.91 -8.34 -16.64
C LEU A 233 -9.45 -9.35 -15.57
N PRO A 234 -8.83 -10.47 -15.97
CA PRO A 234 -8.31 -11.46 -15.03
C PRO A 234 -7.37 -10.86 -13.99
N GLY A 235 -7.60 -11.13 -12.70
CA GLY A 235 -6.77 -10.68 -11.58
C GLY A 235 -7.03 -9.24 -11.10
N ILE A 236 -7.79 -8.43 -11.84
CA ILE A 236 -8.06 -7.03 -11.47
C ILE A 236 -9.19 -6.90 -10.43
N ASN A 237 -10.04 -7.91 -10.29
CA ASN A 237 -11.09 -7.96 -9.27
C ASN A 237 -10.58 -8.06 -7.81
N GLN A 238 -9.26 -8.13 -7.62
CA GLN A 238 -8.60 -7.99 -6.32
C GLN A 238 -8.13 -6.55 -6.05
N LEU A 239 -8.19 -5.65 -7.04
CA LEU A 239 -7.85 -4.24 -6.90
C LEU A 239 -9.06 -3.44 -6.42
N ASN A 240 -9.06 -3.13 -5.13
CA ASN A 240 -10.17 -2.45 -4.44
C ASN A 240 -9.98 -0.93 -4.34
N THR A 241 -9.08 -0.34 -5.15
CA THR A 241 -8.70 1.08 -5.01
C THR A 241 -8.91 1.92 -6.29
N PRO A 242 -10.14 2.03 -6.82
CA PRO A 242 -10.40 2.81 -8.05
C PRO A 242 -9.89 4.25 -7.94
N PHE A 243 -9.92 4.85 -6.76
CA PHE A 243 -9.37 6.18 -6.46
C PHE A 243 -7.90 6.35 -6.87
N ARG A 244 -7.08 5.29 -6.86
CA ARG A 244 -5.67 5.33 -7.27
C ARG A 244 -5.44 5.58 -8.76
N TRP A 245 -6.48 5.59 -9.58
CA TRP A 245 -6.39 6.10 -10.95
C TRP A 245 -6.02 7.59 -11.03
N VAL A 246 -5.98 8.31 -9.89
CA VAL A 246 -5.25 9.59 -9.77
C VAL A 246 -3.83 9.50 -10.32
N TYR A 247 -3.17 8.34 -10.24
CA TYR A 247 -1.84 8.12 -10.82
C TYR A 247 -1.83 8.30 -12.35
N GLY A 248 -2.79 7.68 -13.04
CA GLY A 248 -2.97 7.84 -14.49
C GLY A 248 -3.33 9.28 -14.87
N LEU A 249 -4.19 9.92 -14.09
CA LEU A 249 -4.55 11.32 -14.28
C LEU A 249 -3.35 12.26 -14.10
N THR A 250 -2.54 12.05 -13.05
CA THR A 250 -1.35 12.84 -12.74
C THR A 250 -0.35 12.79 -13.88
N LEU A 251 -0.04 11.57 -14.38
CA LEU A 251 0.83 11.40 -15.54
C LEU A 251 0.28 12.12 -16.77
N ALA A 252 -1.02 11.96 -17.05
CA ALA A 252 -1.66 12.60 -18.19
C ALA A 252 -1.60 14.12 -18.12
N VAL A 253 -1.92 14.71 -16.97
CA VAL A 253 -1.86 16.16 -16.74
C VAL A 253 -0.42 16.65 -16.85
N ALA A 254 0.56 15.96 -16.26
CA ALA A 254 1.98 16.35 -16.35
C ALA A 254 2.47 16.39 -17.81
N VAL A 255 2.17 15.36 -18.61
CA VAL A 255 2.55 15.31 -20.02
C VAL A 255 1.82 16.38 -20.84
N LEU A 256 0.51 16.54 -20.64
CA LEU A 256 -0.28 17.56 -21.32
C LEU A 256 0.18 18.97 -20.95
N ALA A 257 0.50 19.23 -19.69
CA ALA A 257 1.04 20.50 -19.21
C ALA A 257 2.38 20.81 -19.90
N GLY A 258 3.28 19.82 -20.00
CA GLY A 258 4.54 19.96 -20.74
C GLY A 258 4.33 20.27 -22.23
N ILE A 259 3.36 19.60 -22.88
CA ILE A 259 2.98 19.91 -24.28
C ILE A 259 2.39 21.32 -24.40
N GLY A 260 1.55 21.72 -23.43
CA GLY A 260 0.95 23.04 -23.35
C GLY A 260 2.01 24.14 -23.24
N MET A 261 2.95 23.97 -22.32
CA MET A 261 4.09 24.86 -22.13
C MET A 261 4.95 24.95 -23.40
N HIS A 262 5.29 23.81 -24.00
CA HIS A 262 6.07 23.76 -25.23
C HIS A 262 5.38 24.54 -26.35
N ARG A 263 4.09 24.35 -26.56
CA ARG A 263 3.31 25.06 -27.60
C ARG A 263 3.15 26.55 -27.32
N LEU A 264 3.08 26.93 -26.05
CA LEU A 264 3.04 28.34 -25.67
C LEU A 264 4.39 29.03 -25.94
N SER A 265 5.50 28.27 -25.82
CA SER A 265 6.87 28.74 -26.10
C SER A 265 7.28 28.76 -27.58
N GLN A 266 6.54 28.06 -28.46
CA GLN A 266 6.91 27.95 -29.87
C GLN A 266 6.79 29.29 -30.61
N ARG A 267 7.92 29.71 -31.20
CA ARG A 267 8.14 31.02 -31.86
C ARG A 267 7.45 31.19 -33.21
N GLU A 268 6.88 30.14 -33.81
CA GLU A 268 6.25 30.19 -35.14
C GLU A 268 4.96 31.03 -35.20
N ARG A 269 4.56 31.67 -34.10
CA ARG A 269 3.38 32.53 -34.05
C ARG A 269 3.75 33.96 -34.39
N ALA A 270 3.37 34.39 -35.60
CA ALA A 270 3.35 35.81 -35.98
C ALA A 270 2.40 36.64 -35.09
N SER A 271 1.38 35.99 -34.52
CA SER A 271 0.37 36.62 -33.64
C SER A 271 0.10 35.79 -32.38
N PRO A 272 -0.20 36.43 -31.23
CA PRO A 272 -0.48 35.75 -29.98
C PRO A 272 -1.66 34.76 -30.10
N SER A 273 -1.63 33.68 -29.32
CA SER A 273 -2.72 32.69 -29.37
C SER A 273 -3.99 33.21 -28.70
N PRO A 274 -5.14 33.24 -29.41
CA PRO A 274 -6.39 33.73 -28.84
C PRO A 274 -6.87 32.84 -27.68
N VAL A 275 -6.65 31.52 -27.78
CA VAL A 275 -6.97 30.58 -26.70
C VAL A 275 -6.12 30.86 -25.46
N ALA A 276 -4.81 31.10 -25.62
CA ALA A 276 -3.95 31.43 -24.49
C ALA A 276 -4.33 32.78 -23.84
N GLN A 277 -4.69 33.77 -24.65
CA GLN A 277 -5.16 35.06 -24.16
C GLN A 277 -6.49 34.92 -23.40
N LEU A 278 -7.46 34.20 -23.97
CA LEU A 278 -8.75 33.96 -23.34
C LEU A 278 -8.57 33.25 -21.99
N LEU A 279 -7.81 32.15 -21.95
CA LEU A 279 -7.52 31.44 -20.70
C LEU A 279 -6.79 32.35 -19.70
N GLY A 280 -5.80 33.11 -20.16
CA GLY A 280 -5.07 34.05 -19.31
C GLY A 280 -5.97 35.12 -18.68
N VAL A 281 -6.88 35.71 -19.47
CA VAL A 281 -7.87 36.68 -18.97
C VAL A 281 -8.85 36.03 -18.01
N LEU A 282 -9.40 34.86 -18.34
CA LEU A 282 -10.36 34.16 -17.47
C LEU A 282 -9.74 33.80 -16.12
N LEU A 283 -8.52 33.26 -16.10
CA LEU A 283 -7.80 32.94 -14.87
C LEU A 283 -7.51 34.20 -14.04
N LEU A 284 -7.04 35.27 -14.69
CA LEU A 284 -6.76 36.54 -14.01
C LEU A 284 -8.03 37.15 -13.41
N LEU A 285 -9.13 37.21 -14.16
CA LEU A 285 -10.40 37.72 -13.68
C LEU A 285 -10.99 36.86 -12.56
N ALA A 286 -10.89 35.54 -12.66
CA ALA A 286 -11.33 34.63 -11.60
C ALA A 286 -10.53 34.85 -10.31
N GLY A 287 -9.20 34.97 -10.41
CA GLY A 287 -8.35 35.24 -9.25
C GLY A 287 -8.60 36.62 -8.63
N LEU A 288 -8.78 37.66 -9.45
CA LEU A 288 -9.15 39.00 -8.98
C LEU A 288 -10.55 39.03 -8.34
N ALA A 289 -11.51 38.31 -8.91
CA ALA A 289 -12.86 38.20 -8.36
C ALA A 289 -12.85 37.47 -7.00
N LEU A 290 -12.04 36.40 -6.86
CA LEU A 290 -11.85 35.73 -5.58
C LEU A 290 -11.19 36.64 -4.55
N ALA A 291 -10.13 37.37 -4.92
CA ALA A 291 -9.48 38.32 -4.02
C ALA A 291 -10.44 39.45 -3.57
N GLY A 292 -11.24 39.98 -4.50
CA GLY A 292 -12.29 40.97 -4.19
C GLY A 292 -13.40 40.38 -3.31
N GLY A 293 -13.79 39.13 -3.56
CA GLY A 293 -14.76 38.40 -2.75
C GLY A 293 -14.26 38.15 -1.32
N ILE A 294 -12.99 37.79 -1.15
CA ILE A 294 -12.35 37.70 0.16
C ILE A 294 -12.44 39.04 0.88
N ALA A 295 -12.03 40.14 0.23
CA ALA A 295 -12.06 41.47 0.83
C ALA A 295 -13.49 41.90 1.22
N LEU A 296 -14.48 41.62 0.36
CA LEU A 296 -15.90 41.91 0.61
C LEU A 296 -16.43 41.12 1.81
N VAL A 297 -16.21 39.81 1.84
CA VAL A 297 -16.67 38.92 2.92
C VAL A 297 -15.96 39.27 4.22
N HIS A 298 -14.65 39.51 4.19
CA HIS A 298 -13.86 39.84 5.37
C HIS A 298 -14.34 41.14 6.02
N SER A 299 -14.52 42.19 5.22
CA SER A 299 -14.95 43.51 5.70
C SER A 299 -16.41 43.55 6.17
N ASN A 300 -17.25 42.62 5.71
CA ASN A 300 -18.68 42.56 6.04
C ASN A 300 -19.06 41.24 6.71
N PHE A 301 -18.13 40.60 7.43
CA PHE A 301 -18.31 39.21 7.87
C PHE A 301 -19.58 38.97 8.68
N ALA A 302 -20.00 39.92 9.52
CA ALA A 302 -21.25 39.81 10.28
C ALA A 302 -22.49 39.54 9.40
N GLN A 303 -22.52 40.07 8.17
CA GLN A 303 -23.63 39.83 7.22
C GLN A 303 -23.52 38.45 6.55
N PHE A 304 -22.30 37.92 6.41
CA PHE A 304 -22.02 36.63 5.78
C PHE A 304 -21.93 35.47 6.77
N ALA A 305 -21.74 35.72 8.07
CA ALA A 305 -21.60 34.71 9.11
C ALA A 305 -22.71 33.65 9.07
N PRO A 306 -24.01 34.00 8.89
CA PRO A 306 -25.08 33.00 8.79
C PRO A 306 -24.96 32.06 7.58
N ILE A 307 -24.18 32.41 6.56
CA ILE A 307 -23.88 31.49 5.44
C ILE A 307 -22.85 30.47 5.89
N PHE A 308 -21.78 30.90 6.56
CA PHE A 308 -20.74 30.00 7.07
C PHE A 308 -21.28 29.08 8.16
N ASP A 309 -22.14 29.56 9.05
CA ASP A 309 -22.80 28.71 10.06
C ASP A 309 -23.67 27.63 9.39
N ARG A 310 -24.38 27.99 8.32
CA ARG A 310 -25.13 27.02 7.50
C ARG A 310 -24.22 26.04 6.78
N LEU A 311 -23.02 26.44 6.37
CA LEU A 311 -22.04 25.52 5.79
C LEU A 311 -21.54 24.52 6.84
N VAL A 312 -21.23 24.97 8.06
CA VAL A 312 -20.83 24.07 9.15
C VAL A 312 -21.94 23.08 9.50
N ALA A 313 -23.20 23.54 9.54
CA ALA A 313 -24.34 22.67 9.84
C ALA A 313 -24.74 21.75 8.68
N GLY A 314 -24.53 22.17 7.43
CA GLY A 314 -25.04 21.51 6.23
C GLY A 314 -24.04 20.62 5.49
N LEU A 315 -22.74 20.89 5.60
CA LEU A 315 -21.70 20.07 4.97
C LEU A 315 -21.47 18.81 5.81
N ALA A 316 -21.35 17.66 5.15
CA ALA A 316 -21.17 16.39 5.84
C ALA A 316 -19.84 16.39 6.64
N HIS A 317 -19.94 16.03 7.92
CA HIS A 317 -18.86 16.00 8.93
C HIS A 317 -18.32 17.36 9.33
N ALA A 318 -18.96 18.44 8.88
CA ALA A 318 -18.37 19.74 9.06
C ALA A 318 -18.36 20.22 10.51
N ASP A 319 -19.47 19.90 11.17
CA ASP A 319 -19.74 20.03 12.59
C ASP A 319 -18.76 19.28 13.50
N ARG A 320 -17.95 18.36 12.94
CA ARG A 320 -16.92 17.62 13.69
C ARG A 320 -15.57 18.32 13.71
N ALA A 321 -15.30 19.21 12.76
CA ALA A 321 -14.01 19.89 12.61
C ALA A 321 -14.03 21.38 12.96
N PHE A 322 -15.20 22.03 12.89
CA PHE A 322 -15.34 23.46 13.17
C PHE A 322 -16.35 23.74 14.27
N ALA A 323 -16.04 24.70 15.15
CA ALA A 323 -16.94 25.22 16.16
C ALA A 323 -18.12 25.97 15.54
N ASP A 324 -17.83 26.85 14.59
CA ASP A 324 -18.79 27.76 13.97
C ASP A 324 -18.31 28.25 12.60
N GLY A 325 -19.10 29.11 11.96
CA GLY A 325 -18.76 29.70 10.68
C GLY A 325 -17.52 30.61 10.70
N SER A 326 -17.18 31.22 11.85
CA SER A 326 -16.00 32.08 12.02
C SER A 326 -14.72 31.25 11.97
N MET A 327 -14.71 30.09 12.64
CA MET A 327 -13.61 29.14 12.60
C MET A 327 -13.42 28.58 11.18
N LEU A 328 -14.52 28.16 10.53
CA LEU A 328 -14.47 27.67 9.14
C LEU A 328 -13.88 28.72 8.19
N TYR A 329 -14.37 29.96 8.29
CA TYR A 329 -13.88 31.06 7.47
C TYR A 329 -12.39 31.33 7.71
N SER A 330 -11.98 31.44 8.98
CA SER A 330 -10.60 31.71 9.37
C SER A 330 -9.64 30.64 8.87
N TYR A 331 -10.04 29.37 8.97
CA TYR A 331 -9.26 28.24 8.47
C TYR A 331 -9.16 28.23 6.94
N GLN A 332 -10.26 28.49 6.22
CA GLN A 332 -10.27 28.44 4.75
C GLN A 332 -9.68 29.69 4.08
N LEU A 333 -9.68 30.83 4.75
CA LEU A 333 -9.17 32.10 4.23
C LEU A 333 -7.77 31.99 3.59
N PRO A 334 -6.72 31.45 4.25
CA PRO A 334 -5.41 31.31 3.63
C PRO A 334 -5.43 30.41 2.40
N HIS A 335 -6.24 29.34 2.39
CA HIS A 335 -6.34 28.43 1.24
C HIS A 335 -7.00 29.10 0.03
N VAL A 336 -8.09 29.85 0.24
CA VAL A 336 -8.76 30.61 -0.84
C VAL A 336 -7.89 31.77 -1.32
N ALA A 337 -7.12 32.42 -0.44
CA ALA A 337 -6.18 33.45 -0.81
C ALA A 337 -5.03 32.91 -1.68
N VAL A 338 -4.47 31.74 -1.34
CA VAL A 338 -3.46 31.05 -2.15
C VAL A 338 -4.04 30.69 -3.52
N LEU A 339 -5.26 30.16 -3.60
CA LEU A 339 -5.93 29.89 -4.88
C LEU A 339 -6.08 31.17 -5.72
N ALA A 340 -6.54 32.27 -5.12
CA ALA A 340 -6.69 33.55 -5.81
C ALA A 340 -5.34 34.05 -6.38
N LEU A 341 -4.28 33.98 -5.58
CA LEU A 341 -2.92 34.32 -6.00
C LEU A 341 -2.44 33.44 -7.15
N LEU A 342 -2.61 32.12 -7.05
CA LEU A 342 -2.19 31.18 -8.09
C LEU A 342 -2.94 31.38 -9.41
N LEU A 343 -4.24 31.72 -9.35
CA LEU A 343 -5.03 32.07 -10.53
C LEU A 343 -4.54 33.37 -11.18
N ILE A 344 -4.24 34.41 -10.38
CA ILE A 344 -3.66 35.67 -10.87
C ILE A 344 -2.30 35.43 -11.52
N LEU A 345 -1.41 34.71 -10.84
CA LEU A 345 -0.07 34.39 -11.34
C LEU A 345 -0.14 33.54 -12.62
N SER A 346 -1.01 32.54 -12.65
CA SER A 346 -1.23 31.70 -13.83
C SER A 346 -1.78 32.51 -15.00
N GLY A 347 -2.80 33.35 -14.76
CA GLY A 347 -3.37 34.24 -15.77
C GLY A 347 -2.34 35.23 -16.33
N GLY A 348 -1.57 35.87 -15.44
CA GLY A 348 -0.47 36.75 -15.81
C GLY A 348 0.61 36.04 -16.63
N LEU A 349 1.00 34.83 -16.24
CA LEU A 349 1.94 33.99 -16.98
C LEU A 349 1.43 33.64 -18.37
N PHE A 350 0.15 33.26 -18.51
CA PHE A 350 -0.45 32.99 -19.82
C PHE A 350 -0.46 34.22 -20.73
N LEU A 351 -0.81 35.39 -20.18
CA LEU A 351 -0.83 36.66 -20.92
C LEU A 351 0.58 37.14 -21.29
N TRP A 352 1.56 36.94 -20.40
CA TRP A 352 2.95 37.23 -20.67
C TRP A 352 3.49 36.29 -21.74
N ALA A 353 3.33 34.97 -21.57
CA ALA A 353 3.82 33.96 -22.49
C ALA A 353 3.17 34.07 -23.88
N ALA A 354 1.90 34.50 -23.97
CA ALA A 354 1.25 34.76 -25.25
C ALA A 354 1.92 35.90 -26.06
N ARG A 355 2.60 36.83 -25.38
CA ARG A 355 3.28 37.99 -26.00
C ARG A 355 4.81 37.90 -25.97
N ALA A 356 5.37 37.05 -25.13
CA ALA A 356 6.80 36.98 -24.86
C ALA A 356 7.56 36.43 -26.07
N ARG A 357 8.60 37.17 -26.49
CA ARG A 357 9.56 36.71 -27.51
C ARG A 357 10.67 35.82 -26.94
N THR A 358 10.86 35.85 -25.61
CA THR A 358 11.89 35.08 -24.90
C THR A 358 11.25 34.01 -24.02
N GLY A 359 11.99 32.94 -23.73
CA GLY A 359 11.53 31.85 -22.87
C GLY A 359 11.62 32.14 -21.36
N ARG A 360 11.90 33.37 -20.92
CA ARG A 360 12.13 33.67 -19.49
C ARG A 360 10.94 33.32 -18.59
N TRP A 361 9.73 33.37 -19.14
CA TRP A 361 8.50 33.01 -18.42
C TRP A 361 8.46 31.54 -18.02
N THR A 362 9.21 30.65 -18.70
CA THR A 362 9.16 29.22 -18.38
C THR A 362 9.79 28.93 -17.03
N MET A 363 10.84 29.66 -16.65
CA MET A 363 11.45 29.52 -15.31
C MET A 363 10.49 29.98 -14.21
N LEU A 364 9.81 31.10 -14.41
CA LEU A 364 8.80 31.56 -13.44
C LEU A 364 7.62 30.58 -13.36
N ALA A 365 7.18 30.02 -14.48
CA ALA A 365 6.14 28.98 -14.49
C ALA A 365 6.55 27.72 -13.71
N LEU A 366 7.82 27.30 -13.81
CA LEU A 366 8.36 26.20 -13.01
C LEU A 366 8.38 26.54 -11.51
N VAL A 367 8.83 27.74 -11.14
CA VAL A 367 8.82 28.20 -9.74
C VAL A 367 7.41 28.28 -9.19
N VAL A 368 6.46 28.85 -9.93
CA VAL A 368 5.04 28.91 -9.52
C VAL A 368 4.49 27.51 -9.33
N THR A 369 4.76 26.57 -10.25
CA THR A 369 4.30 25.17 -10.13
C THR A 369 4.90 24.48 -8.91
N LEU A 370 6.19 24.70 -8.63
CA LEU A 370 6.87 24.13 -7.48
C LEU A 370 6.30 24.66 -6.16
N LEU A 371 6.16 25.99 -6.03
CA LEU A 371 5.61 26.62 -4.83
C LEU A 371 4.15 26.23 -4.60
N ASP A 372 3.38 26.10 -5.68
CA ASP A 372 1.99 25.66 -5.64
C ASP A 372 1.86 24.24 -5.06
N LEU A 373 2.53 23.26 -5.66
CA LEU A 373 2.49 21.87 -5.20
C LEU A 373 3.08 21.70 -3.80
N LEU A 374 4.12 22.47 -3.46
CA LEU A 374 4.68 22.49 -2.12
C LEU A 374 3.67 23.04 -1.12
N ALA A 375 3.06 24.20 -1.38
CA ALA A 375 2.08 24.82 -0.49
C ALA A 375 0.85 23.93 -0.23
N ALA A 376 0.46 23.10 -1.21
CA ALA A 376 -0.67 22.19 -1.07
C ALA A 376 -0.45 21.10 0.01
N SER A 377 0.80 20.66 0.21
CA SER A 377 1.14 19.46 1.00
C SER A 377 2.24 19.67 2.05
N TYR A 378 2.76 20.89 2.17
CA TYR A 378 3.81 21.23 3.13
C TYR A 378 3.35 20.94 4.56
N GLY A 379 4.23 20.32 5.36
CA GLY A 379 3.95 19.99 6.76
C GLY A 379 3.10 18.75 6.98
N PHE A 380 2.61 18.09 5.93
CA PHE A 380 1.81 16.86 6.08
C PHE A 380 2.64 15.66 6.53
N ASN A 381 3.81 15.42 5.91
CA ASN A 381 4.69 14.33 6.33
C ASN A 381 5.45 14.75 7.60
N PRO A 382 5.25 14.07 8.74
CA PRO A 382 5.94 14.43 9.98
C PRO A 382 7.45 14.15 9.85
N ALA A 383 8.26 15.09 10.33
CA ALA A 383 9.66 14.82 10.63
C ALA A 383 9.72 14.31 12.09
N SER A 384 9.69 12.99 12.27
CA SER A 384 9.87 12.38 13.59
C SER A 384 11.34 12.44 14.02
N ASP A 385 11.58 12.63 15.32
CA ASP A 385 12.93 12.57 15.89
C ASP A 385 13.49 11.14 15.73
N PRO A 386 14.61 10.93 15.01
CA PRO A 386 15.20 9.60 14.87
C PRO A 386 15.65 9.01 16.22
N ALA A 387 15.87 9.81 17.26
CA ALA A 387 16.18 9.31 18.60
C ALA A 387 15.08 8.41 19.18
N LEU A 388 13.84 8.50 18.68
CA LEU A 388 12.76 7.57 19.04
C LEU A 388 13.05 6.13 18.62
N LEU A 389 13.96 5.90 17.66
CA LEU A 389 14.39 4.56 17.25
C LEU A 389 15.44 3.97 18.20
N ASP A 390 16.13 4.81 18.98
CA ASP A 390 17.15 4.39 19.95
C ASP A 390 16.54 4.08 21.33
N PHE A 391 15.30 4.50 21.56
CA PHE A 391 14.59 4.23 22.81
C PHE A 391 14.09 2.79 22.85
N THR A 392 14.59 2.00 23.79
CA THR A 392 14.03 0.69 24.14
C THR A 392 13.11 0.84 25.35
N PRO A 393 11.80 0.55 25.23
CA PRO A 393 10.89 0.62 26.39
C PRO A 393 11.30 -0.35 27.50
N PRO A 394 11.18 0.00 28.79
CA PRO A 394 11.50 -0.89 29.91
C PRO A 394 10.81 -2.26 29.87
N ALA A 395 9.55 -2.32 29.43
CA ALA A 395 8.83 -3.57 29.19
C ALA A 395 9.49 -4.44 28.11
N VAL A 396 10.07 -3.83 27.08
CA VAL A 396 10.82 -4.52 26.02
C VAL A 396 12.17 -5.00 26.56
N GLU A 397 12.88 -4.21 27.38
CA GLU A 397 14.10 -4.65 28.05
C GLU A 397 13.83 -5.88 28.95
N PHE A 398 12.73 -5.85 29.71
CA PHE A 398 12.29 -6.98 30.53
C PHE A 398 12.07 -8.24 29.69
N LEU A 399 11.35 -8.11 28.57
CA LEU A 399 11.07 -9.23 27.65
C LEU A 399 12.35 -9.75 26.99
N ALA A 400 13.23 -8.86 26.52
CA ALA A 400 14.51 -9.23 25.92
C ALA A 400 15.45 -9.93 26.90
N GLY A 401 15.30 -9.68 28.21
CA GLY A 401 16.00 -10.39 29.28
C GLY A 401 15.47 -11.80 29.56
N GLN A 402 14.33 -12.21 28.97
CA GLN A 402 13.77 -13.55 29.18
C GLN A 402 14.46 -14.58 28.29
N GLY A 403 14.80 -15.73 28.87
CA GLY A 403 15.41 -16.85 28.13
C GLY A 403 14.39 -17.70 27.35
N GLY A 404 14.90 -18.39 26.33
CA GLY A 404 14.15 -19.37 25.52
C GLY A 404 13.35 -18.75 24.37
N HIS A 405 12.74 -19.60 23.55
CA HIS A 405 11.85 -19.17 22.47
C HIS A 405 10.42 -18.99 22.99
N PHE A 406 9.89 -17.77 22.83
CA PHE A 406 8.51 -17.43 23.21
C PHE A 406 7.93 -16.39 22.27
N ARG A 407 6.60 -16.31 22.23
CA ARG A 407 5.85 -15.22 21.60
C ARG A 407 5.15 -14.35 22.64
N VAL A 408 4.81 -13.15 22.23
CA VAL A 408 3.99 -12.22 22.99
C VAL A 408 2.73 -11.79 22.22
N THR A 409 1.81 -11.13 22.92
CA THR A 409 0.65 -10.42 22.35
C THR A 409 0.16 -9.34 23.33
N SER A 410 -0.79 -8.51 22.91
CA SER A 410 -1.56 -7.66 23.83
C SER A 410 -2.98 -8.19 24.05
N LEU A 411 -3.52 -7.92 25.24
CA LEU A 411 -4.93 -8.03 25.57
C LEU A 411 -5.47 -6.63 25.88
N GLU A 412 -6.35 -6.13 25.03
CA GLU A 412 -6.81 -4.74 25.04
C GLU A 412 -8.29 -4.64 25.48
N ARG A 413 -8.59 -3.73 26.42
CA ARG A 413 -9.97 -3.34 26.71
C ARG A 413 -10.45 -2.32 25.69
N GLN A 414 -11.76 -2.25 25.53
CA GLN A 414 -12.36 -1.22 24.68
C GLN A 414 -12.03 0.18 25.21
N GLY A 415 -11.41 1.00 24.37
CA GLY A 415 -11.04 2.38 24.71
C GLY A 415 -9.63 2.54 25.29
N ASP A 416 -8.95 1.44 25.67
CA ASP A 416 -7.54 1.52 26.05
C ASP A 416 -6.67 1.90 24.82
N PRO A 417 -5.57 2.64 25.01
CA PRO A 417 -4.57 2.82 23.96
C PRO A 417 -4.02 1.47 23.49
N ALA A 418 -3.75 1.35 22.19
CA ALA A 418 -3.12 0.16 21.63
C ALA A 418 -1.73 -0.05 22.24
N ILE A 419 -1.44 -1.28 22.67
CA ILE A 419 -0.17 -1.63 23.29
C ILE A 419 0.73 -2.25 22.23
N LEU A 420 1.80 -1.53 21.87
CA LEU A 420 2.80 -1.91 20.86
C LEU A 420 2.16 -2.37 19.54
N GLN A 421 2.20 -1.51 18.51
CA GLN A 421 1.65 -1.88 17.20
C GLN A 421 2.31 -3.16 16.66
N PRO A 422 1.57 -4.01 15.92
CA PRO A 422 2.15 -5.20 15.29
C PRO A 422 3.43 -4.88 14.51
N ASN A 423 4.38 -5.82 14.46
CA ASN A 423 5.72 -5.69 13.87
C ASN A 423 6.71 -4.77 14.62
N THR A 424 6.27 -3.92 15.56
CA THR A 424 7.19 -3.04 16.32
C THR A 424 8.26 -3.86 17.08
N LEU A 425 7.86 -5.02 17.61
CA LEU A 425 8.72 -5.90 18.38
C LEU A 425 9.81 -6.62 17.55
N MET A 426 9.67 -6.64 16.21
CA MET A 426 10.68 -7.23 15.32
C MET A 426 12.03 -6.52 15.43
N GLN A 427 12.04 -5.22 15.69
CA GLN A 427 13.28 -4.45 15.91
C GLN A 427 14.11 -5.00 17.08
N TYR A 428 13.45 -5.62 18.06
CA TYR A 428 14.07 -6.14 19.28
C TYR A 428 14.26 -7.67 19.23
N GLY A 429 13.96 -8.31 18.09
CA GLY A 429 14.04 -9.77 17.96
C GLY A 429 13.01 -10.54 18.79
N LEU A 430 11.91 -9.89 19.18
CA LEU A 430 10.83 -10.50 19.96
C LEU A 430 9.69 -10.92 19.02
N ASP A 431 9.28 -12.18 19.12
CA ASP A 431 8.18 -12.73 18.31
C ASP A 431 6.81 -12.29 18.85
N ASP A 432 5.91 -11.91 17.95
CA ASP A 432 4.52 -11.53 18.24
C ASP A 432 3.57 -12.48 17.48
N ILE A 433 2.48 -12.92 18.11
CA ILE A 433 1.43 -13.68 17.39
C ILE A 433 0.58 -12.76 16.48
N ARG A 434 0.66 -11.45 16.68
CA ARG A 434 0.07 -10.42 15.82
C ARG A 434 1.03 -10.12 14.67
N GLY A 435 0.53 -9.44 13.64
CA GLY A 435 1.36 -9.02 12.52
C GLY A 435 0.62 -8.05 11.59
N TYR A 436 1.39 -7.22 10.88
CA TYR A 436 0.90 -6.39 9.78
C TYR A 436 1.56 -6.83 8.47
N ASP A 437 0.78 -7.39 7.55
CA ASP A 437 1.24 -7.79 6.21
C ASP A 437 0.08 -7.74 5.20
N SER A 438 0.38 -7.38 3.96
CA SER A 438 -0.60 -7.37 2.85
C SER A 438 -1.05 -8.77 2.45
N ILE A 439 -0.24 -9.79 2.75
CA ILE A 439 -0.56 -11.19 2.46
C ILE A 439 -0.44 -11.97 3.78
N ILE A 440 -1.59 -12.38 4.33
CA ILE A 440 -1.63 -13.13 5.59
C ILE A 440 -2.08 -14.57 5.26
N PRO A 441 -1.29 -15.60 5.62
CA PRO A 441 -1.66 -16.99 5.37
C PRO A 441 -3.06 -17.30 5.91
N ALA A 442 -3.91 -17.87 5.06
CA ALA A 442 -5.30 -18.18 5.41
C ALA A 442 -5.38 -19.15 6.60
N GLY A 443 -4.47 -20.12 6.69
CA GLY A 443 -4.35 -21.04 7.83
C GLY A 443 -4.12 -20.29 9.14
N TYR A 444 -3.18 -19.32 9.14
CA TYR A 444 -2.90 -18.50 10.33
C TYR A 444 -4.08 -17.63 10.73
N VAL A 445 -4.74 -16.99 9.76
CA VAL A 445 -5.97 -16.22 10.02
C VAL A 445 -7.05 -17.10 10.63
N ALA A 446 -7.21 -18.33 10.15
CA ALA A 446 -8.21 -19.24 10.68
C ALA A 446 -7.87 -19.73 12.09
N THR A 447 -6.59 -19.98 12.40
CA THR A 447 -6.10 -20.24 13.77
C THR A 447 -6.43 -19.07 14.71
N MET A 448 -6.12 -17.84 14.30
CA MET A 448 -6.41 -16.66 15.12
C MET A 448 -7.92 -16.40 15.25
N ARG A 449 -8.70 -16.66 14.19
CA ARG A 449 -10.18 -16.61 14.23
C ARG A 449 -10.78 -17.64 15.16
N ALA A 450 -10.16 -18.81 15.34
CA ALA A 450 -10.65 -19.80 16.29
C ALA A 450 -10.50 -19.32 17.75
N LEU A 451 -9.49 -18.49 18.04
CA LEU A 451 -9.30 -17.86 19.36
C LEU A 451 -10.32 -16.73 19.59
N GLN A 452 -10.39 -15.76 18.67
CA GLN A 452 -11.31 -14.63 18.70
C GLN A 452 -11.58 -14.08 17.28
N PRO A 453 -12.76 -13.47 17.02
CA PRO A 453 -13.01 -12.69 15.81
C PRO A 453 -11.85 -11.74 15.46
N GLN A 454 -11.56 -11.60 14.16
CA GLN A 454 -10.42 -10.82 13.66
C GLN A 454 -10.91 -9.56 12.91
N PRO A 455 -11.29 -8.48 13.61
CA PRO A 455 -11.92 -7.30 13.00
C PRO A 455 -10.94 -6.43 12.20
N ARG A 456 -9.63 -6.65 12.31
CA ARG A 456 -8.60 -5.82 11.67
C ARG A 456 -8.00 -6.40 10.39
N LEU A 457 -8.55 -7.50 9.88
CA LEU A 457 -8.04 -8.15 8.66
C LEU A 457 -8.14 -7.23 7.44
N ASP A 458 -9.19 -6.41 7.32
CA ASP A 458 -9.33 -5.42 6.23
C ASP A 458 -8.22 -4.34 6.27
N PHE A 459 -7.59 -4.14 7.42
CA PHE A 459 -6.44 -3.27 7.62
C PHE A 459 -5.09 -4.01 7.55
N ASN A 460 -5.05 -5.22 6.97
CA ASN A 460 -3.85 -6.04 6.87
C ASN A 460 -3.24 -6.44 8.22
N GLN A 461 -4.06 -6.57 9.28
CA GLN A 461 -3.60 -6.90 10.62
C GLN A 461 -4.23 -8.17 11.17
N ILE A 462 -3.41 -8.98 11.84
CA ILE A 462 -3.87 -9.89 12.88
C ILE A 462 -4.12 -9.05 14.14
N ALA A 463 -5.35 -9.11 14.65
CA ALA A 463 -5.78 -8.29 15.77
C ALA A 463 -5.15 -8.75 17.09
N PRO A 464 -5.00 -7.85 18.09
CA PRO A 464 -4.70 -8.27 19.45
C PRO A 464 -5.86 -9.06 20.06
N LEU A 465 -5.62 -9.64 21.25
CA LEU A 465 -6.71 -10.21 22.03
C LEU A 465 -7.55 -9.07 22.63
N HIS A 466 -8.85 -9.29 22.76
CA HIS A 466 -9.80 -8.29 23.24
C HIS A 466 -10.63 -8.80 24.42
N THR A 467 -10.92 -7.91 25.37
CA THR A 467 -11.85 -8.20 26.46
C THR A 467 -13.31 -7.90 26.12
N ALA A 468 -13.55 -7.16 25.03
CA ALA A 468 -14.88 -6.74 24.59
C ALA A 468 -15.75 -7.96 24.22
N PRO A 469 -16.93 -8.16 24.84
CA PRO A 469 -17.74 -9.37 24.62
C PRO A 469 -18.09 -9.65 23.15
N GLU A 470 -18.32 -8.60 22.36
CA GLU A 470 -18.62 -8.69 20.93
C GLU A 470 -17.44 -9.18 20.06
N LEU A 471 -16.22 -9.12 20.59
CA LEU A 471 -14.99 -9.62 19.96
C LEU A 471 -14.56 -10.96 20.58
N ASN A 472 -15.49 -11.71 21.16
CA ASN A 472 -15.24 -12.99 21.79
C ASN A 472 -16.30 -14.01 21.34
N HIS A 473 -15.87 -15.26 21.10
CA HIS A 473 -16.83 -16.36 20.85
C HIS A 473 -17.57 -16.78 22.12
N SER A 474 -16.90 -16.66 23.27
CA SER A 474 -17.50 -16.96 24.58
C SER A 474 -17.05 -15.92 25.62
N SER A 475 -15.75 -15.86 25.89
CA SER A 475 -15.16 -14.87 26.80
C SER A 475 -13.65 -14.74 26.54
N TYR A 476 -13.03 -13.63 26.97
CA TYR A 476 -11.58 -13.51 26.85
C TYR A 476 -10.86 -14.50 27.78
N GLN A 477 -11.49 -14.86 28.90
CA GLN A 477 -10.97 -15.84 29.85
C GLN A 477 -10.87 -17.24 29.22
N SER A 478 -11.88 -17.65 28.45
CA SER A 478 -11.83 -18.92 27.71
C SER A 478 -10.75 -18.91 26.64
N THR A 479 -10.50 -17.77 25.99
CA THR A 479 -9.38 -17.63 25.04
C THR A 479 -8.03 -17.77 25.76
N LEU A 480 -7.85 -17.11 26.91
CA LEU A 480 -6.63 -17.18 27.71
C LEU A 480 -6.40 -18.54 28.38
N ALA A 481 -7.46 -19.34 28.57
CA ALA A 481 -7.38 -20.71 29.06
C ALA A 481 -7.24 -21.75 27.94
N SER A 482 -7.22 -21.33 26.67
CA SER A 482 -7.23 -22.24 25.52
C SER A 482 -5.87 -22.87 25.28
N ASP A 483 -5.85 -24.19 25.08
CA ASP A 483 -4.66 -24.92 24.62
C ASP A 483 -4.21 -24.52 23.21
N LEU A 484 -5.11 -23.97 22.39
CA LEU A 484 -4.73 -23.37 21.10
C LEU A 484 -3.83 -22.15 21.29
N LEU A 485 -4.08 -21.36 22.35
CA LEU A 485 -3.23 -20.23 22.69
C LEU A 485 -1.85 -20.72 23.18
N ASN A 486 -1.85 -21.77 24.00
CA ASN A 486 -0.62 -22.41 24.48
C ASN A 486 0.23 -22.94 23.32
N LEU A 487 -0.40 -23.54 22.30
CA LEU A 487 0.24 -24.05 21.09
C LEU A 487 0.94 -22.98 20.26
N LEU A 488 0.51 -21.72 20.33
CA LEU A 488 1.20 -20.62 19.63
C LEU A 488 2.53 -20.23 20.30
N ASN A 489 2.96 -20.96 21.34
CA ASN A 489 4.14 -20.63 22.14
C ASN A 489 4.02 -19.23 22.78
N LEU A 490 2.79 -18.81 23.09
CA LEU A 490 2.51 -17.52 23.71
C LEU A 490 2.80 -17.59 25.21
N ARG A 491 3.94 -17.00 25.62
CA ARG A 491 4.37 -16.95 27.02
C ARG A 491 3.97 -15.66 27.72
N PHE A 492 3.95 -14.52 27.02
CA PHE A 492 3.66 -13.24 27.66
C PHE A 492 2.49 -12.50 27.01
N VAL A 493 1.59 -11.96 27.84
CA VAL A 493 0.49 -11.08 27.41
C VAL A 493 0.69 -9.71 28.06
N LEU A 494 0.66 -8.67 27.25
CA LEU A 494 0.73 -7.29 27.70
C LEU A 494 -0.69 -6.71 27.88
N THR A 495 -0.92 -5.99 28.98
CA THR A 495 -2.18 -5.31 29.26
C THR A 495 -1.94 -3.89 29.77
N ALA A 496 -3.01 -3.10 29.87
CA ALA A 496 -2.97 -1.84 30.60
C ALA A 496 -2.45 -2.08 32.05
N PRO A 497 -1.71 -1.14 32.64
CA PRO A 497 -1.05 -1.32 33.94
C PRO A 497 -2.03 -1.41 35.11
N ASP A 498 -3.30 -1.05 34.93
CA ASP A 498 -4.38 -1.21 35.91
C ASP A 498 -5.23 -2.48 35.67
N PHE A 499 -4.95 -3.24 34.61
CA PHE A 499 -5.64 -4.49 34.34
C PHE A 499 -5.26 -5.55 35.38
N GLU A 500 -6.24 -6.33 35.82
CA GLU A 500 -6.10 -7.37 36.84
C GLU A 500 -6.58 -8.72 36.29
N MET A 501 -5.64 -9.62 36.00
CA MET A 501 -5.94 -10.96 35.50
C MET A 501 -6.04 -11.97 36.64
N ARG A 502 -7.26 -12.44 36.91
CA ARG A 502 -7.53 -13.47 37.94
C ARG A 502 -7.84 -14.82 37.29
N LEU A 503 -6.84 -15.39 36.62
CA LEU A 503 -6.96 -16.68 35.93
C LEU A 503 -5.86 -17.66 36.37
N PRO A 504 -6.18 -18.95 36.60
CA PRO A 504 -5.17 -19.96 36.86
C PRO A 504 -4.16 -20.05 35.71
N GLY A 505 -2.88 -20.29 36.05
CA GLY A 505 -1.81 -20.41 35.06
C GLY A 505 -1.19 -19.09 34.62
N TRP A 506 -1.77 -17.94 34.99
CA TRP A 506 -1.23 -16.62 34.67
C TRP A 506 -0.60 -15.94 35.89
N LYS A 507 0.61 -15.39 35.73
CA LYS A 507 1.35 -14.71 36.80
C LYS A 507 1.72 -13.30 36.38
N ASP A 508 1.51 -12.33 37.27
CA ASP A 508 2.05 -10.98 37.10
C ASP A 508 3.57 -11.02 37.32
N VAL A 509 4.34 -10.66 36.29
CA VAL A 509 5.81 -10.70 36.32
C VAL A 509 6.46 -9.34 36.09
N TYR A 510 5.68 -8.35 35.67
CA TYR A 510 6.14 -6.99 35.42
C TYR A 510 4.94 -6.03 35.43
N ARG A 511 5.10 -4.88 36.10
CA ARG A 511 4.08 -3.83 36.11
C ARG A 511 4.72 -2.45 36.26
N GLN A 512 4.71 -1.68 35.18
CA GLN A 512 5.11 -0.27 35.15
C GLN A 512 4.25 0.49 34.13
N GLU A 513 4.79 0.84 32.95
CA GLU A 513 4.07 1.48 31.85
C GLU A 513 3.01 0.57 31.22
N VAL A 514 3.22 -0.74 31.31
CA VAL A 514 2.28 -1.81 31.00
C VAL A 514 2.37 -2.88 32.09
N ALA A 515 1.38 -3.78 32.14
CA ALA A 515 1.51 -5.02 32.89
C ALA A 515 1.82 -6.18 31.94
N ILE A 516 2.72 -7.08 32.34
CA ILE A 516 3.08 -8.29 31.59
C ILE A 516 2.73 -9.50 32.43
N TRP A 517 1.94 -10.38 31.83
CA TRP A 517 1.48 -11.62 32.44
C TRP A 517 2.17 -12.81 31.80
N GLU A 518 2.78 -13.67 32.61
CA GLU A 518 3.40 -14.91 32.16
C GLU A 518 2.38 -16.06 32.19
N ASN A 519 2.23 -16.73 31.04
CA ASN A 519 1.49 -17.97 30.88
C ASN A 519 2.36 -19.17 31.27
N SER A 520 2.06 -19.76 32.42
CA SER A 520 2.75 -20.96 32.91
C SER A 520 2.40 -22.23 32.13
N ASN A 521 1.36 -22.19 31.27
CA ASN A 521 0.91 -23.32 30.45
C ASN A 521 1.38 -23.23 28.99
N ALA A 522 2.18 -22.21 28.64
CA ALA A 522 2.68 -22.04 27.27
C ALA A 522 3.47 -23.27 26.81
N LEU A 523 3.16 -23.80 25.62
CA LEU A 523 3.90 -24.90 25.04
C LEU A 523 5.23 -24.38 24.45
N PRO A 524 6.30 -25.21 24.45
CA PRO A 524 7.57 -24.84 23.84
C PRO A 524 7.40 -24.63 22.32
N ARG A 525 8.32 -23.89 21.71
CA ARG A 525 8.31 -23.62 20.26
C ARG A 525 8.38 -24.90 19.42
N ALA A 526 9.08 -25.91 19.92
CA ALA A 526 9.14 -27.24 19.31
C ALA A 526 8.97 -28.32 20.39
N PHE A 527 8.19 -29.35 20.09
CA PHE A 527 7.96 -30.49 20.98
C PHE A 527 7.59 -31.75 20.21
N ALA A 528 7.85 -32.92 20.79
CA ALA A 528 7.46 -34.21 20.25
C ALA A 528 6.29 -34.82 21.03
N VAL A 529 5.36 -35.46 20.31
CA VAL A 529 4.25 -36.25 20.86
C VAL A 529 4.39 -37.68 20.37
N ASP A 530 4.26 -38.66 21.26
CA ASP A 530 4.30 -40.08 20.90
C ASP A 530 3.23 -40.37 19.83
N LYS A 531 3.59 -41.14 18.80
CA LYS A 531 2.67 -41.53 17.73
C LYS A 531 1.47 -42.32 18.25
N ALA A 532 1.60 -43.05 19.36
CA ALA A 532 0.50 -43.76 20.01
C ALA A 532 -0.55 -42.80 20.62
N ASP A 533 -0.11 -41.62 21.05
CA ASP A 533 -0.96 -40.58 21.64
C ASP A 533 -1.40 -39.51 20.62
N TRP A 534 -0.91 -39.59 19.38
CA TRP A 534 -1.22 -38.64 18.33
C TRP A 534 -2.67 -38.78 17.83
N ASP A 535 -3.42 -37.67 17.81
CA ASP A 535 -4.73 -37.64 17.18
C ASP A 535 -4.58 -37.56 15.64
N PRO A 536 -5.02 -38.56 14.87
CA PRO A 536 -4.88 -38.56 13.42
C PRO A 536 -5.54 -37.34 12.75
N ARG A 537 -6.56 -36.74 13.37
CA ARG A 537 -7.24 -35.53 12.85
C ARG A 537 -6.33 -34.32 12.80
N TRP A 538 -5.23 -34.31 13.56
CA TRP A 538 -4.27 -33.23 13.57
C TRP A 538 -3.45 -33.15 12.28
N LEU A 539 -3.39 -34.24 11.50
CA LEU A 539 -2.79 -34.22 10.17
C LEU A 539 -3.86 -33.80 9.16
N ALA A 540 -3.57 -32.78 8.33
CA ALA A 540 -4.37 -32.58 7.13
C ALA A 540 -3.77 -33.23 5.90
N GLU A 541 -4.68 -33.53 4.97
CA GLU A 541 -4.32 -33.69 3.57
C GLU A 541 -3.82 -32.37 2.99
N VAL A 542 -2.63 -32.42 2.37
CA VAL A 542 -2.01 -31.27 1.70
C VAL A 542 -2.96 -30.78 0.60
N GLY A 543 -3.48 -29.56 0.73
CA GLY A 543 -4.38 -28.94 -0.25
C GLY A 543 -5.89 -29.08 0.05
N GLY A 544 -6.28 -29.75 1.13
CA GLY A 544 -7.66 -29.75 1.63
C GLY A 544 -7.96 -28.51 2.47
N GLY A 545 -9.17 -27.93 2.30
CA GLY A 545 -9.67 -26.93 3.24
C GLY A 545 -9.85 -27.55 4.62
N PHE A 546 -9.33 -26.91 5.67
CA PHE A 546 -9.50 -27.37 7.05
C PHE A 546 -10.90 -27.05 7.57
N ASN A 547 -11.57 -28.04 8.15
CA ASN A 547 -12.77 -27.83 8.95
C ASN A 547 -12.39 -27.63 10.42
N PHE A 548 -12.17 -26.38 10.82
CA PHE A 548 -11.81 -26.02 12.21
C PHE A 548 -12.85 -26.47 13.26
N ALA A 549 -14.09 -26.71 12.84
CA ALA A 549 -15.15 -27.24 13.71
C ALA A 549 -14.98 -28.75 14.02
N GLU A 550 -14.35 -29.53 13.14
CA GLU A 550 -14.11 -30.98 13.35
C GLU A 550 -13.00 -31.27 14.37
N LEU A 551 -12.12 -30.29 14.59
CA LEU A 551 -11.05 -30.34 15.58
C LEU A 551 -11.48 -29.79 16.96
N ASP A 552 -12.73 -29.32 17.10
CA ASP A 552 -13.24 -28.64 18.30
C ASP A 552 -12.31 -27.52 18.83
N MET A 553 -11.59 -26.86 17.92
CA MET A 553 -10.61 -25.82 18.24
C MET A 553 -11.28 -24.61 18.91
N SER A 554 -12.56 -24.39 18.62
CA SER A 554 -13.40 -23.33 19.18
C SER A 554 -13.95 -23.64 20.58
N GLY A 555 -14.06 -24.92 20.96
CA GLY A 555 -14.66 -25.36 22.22
C GLY A 555 -13.68 -25.60 23.38
N GLY A 556 -12.37 -25.38 23.15
CA GLY A 556 -11.33 -25.72 24.13
C GLY A 556 -11.04 -27.22 24.24
N GLY A 557 -11.55 -28.03 23.31
CA GLY A 557 -11.41 -29.50 23.29
C GLY A 557 -10.07 -30.03 22.78
N LEU A 558 -9.21 -29.16 22.22
CA LEU A 558 -7.87 -29.53 21.81
C LEU A 558 -6.97 -29.69 23.02
N ARG A 559 -6.73 -30.92 23.47
CA ARG A 559 -5.77 -31.20 24.54
C ARG A 559 -4.49 -31.73 23.97
N VAL A 560 -3.36 -31.07 24.25
CA VAL A 560 -2.06 -31.62 23.87
C VAL A 560 -1.72 -32.80 24.80
N PRO A 561 -1.45 -34.02 24.26
CA PRO A 561 -1.00 -35.15 25.06
C PRO A 561 0.32 -34.89 25.75
N ARG A 562 0.83 -35.90 26.47
CA ARG A 562 2.17 -35.82 27.03
C ARG A 562 3.17 -35.58 25.90
N TYR A 563 4.00 -34.56 26.07
CA TYR A 563 4.99 -34.17 25.07
C TYR A 563 6.39 -34.13 25.69
N GLN A 564 7.38 -34.13 24.80
CA GLN A 564 8.78 -33.92 25.12
C GLN A 564 9.26 -32.64 24.46
N VAL A 565 9.96 -31.79 25.21
CA VAL A 565 10.50 -30.53 24.68
C VAL A 565 11.63 -30.84 23.70
N ALA A 566 11.64 -30.13 22.57
CA ALA A 566 12.73 -30.19 21.59
C ALA A 566 13.54 -28.89 21.63
N ASP A 567 14.85 -29.01 21.58
CA ASP A 567 15.77 -27.88 21.72
C ASP A 567 16.13 -27.30 20.36
N ILE A 568 15.76 -26.04 20.13
CA ILE A 568 16.15 -25.31 18.91
C ILE A 568 17.55 -24.76 19.13
N THR A 569 18.55 -25.37 18.50
CA THR A 569 19.97 -25.03 18.70
C THR A 569 20.47 -23.96 17.74
N ARG A 570 19.76 -23.77 16.62
CA ARG A 570 20.02 -22.70 15.66
C ARG A 570 18.76 -22.33 14.92
N ASP A 571 18.56 -21.03 14.72
CA ASP A 571 17.44 -20.48 13.96
C ASP A 571 17.88 -19.25 13.17
N SER A 572 17.68 -19.29 11.85
CA SER A 572 17.95 -18.18 10.94
C SER A 572 16.67 -17.65 10.26
N GLY A 573 15.50 -18.14 10.66
CA GLY A 573 14.23 -17.95 9.95
C GLY A 573 14.10 -18.82 8.69
N ARG A 574 15.17 -18.99 7.90
CA ARG A 574 15.17 -19.89 6.72
C ARG A 574 15.53 -21.34 7.07
N GLU A 575 16.49 -21.51 7.96
CA GLU A 575 17.02 -22.81 8.37
C GLU A 575 17.06 -22.91 9.90
N LYS A 576 16.66 -24.07 10.41
CA LYS A 576 16.60 -24.38 11.85
C LYS A 576 17.18 -25.75 12.13
N PHE A 577 17.80 -25.88 13.30
CA PHE A 577 18.30 -27.13 13.84
C PHE A 577 17.60 -27.42 15.16
N ILE A 578 17.03 -28.60 15.28
CA ILE A 578 16.22 -29.03 16.41
C ILE A 578 16.76 -30.35 16.92
N ASP A 579 17.23 -30.37 18.17
CA ASP A 579 17.71 -31.57 18.82
C ASP A 579 16.60 -32.19 19.69
N ILE A 580 16.41 -33.50 19.57
CA ILE A 580 15.38 -34.25 20.30
C ILE A 580 15.82 -35.70 20.52
N SER A 581 15.52 -36.28 21.69
CA SER A 581 15.77 -37.69 22.01
C SER A 581 14.43 -38.39 22.21
N LEU A 582 14.13 -39.43 21.42
CA LEU A 582 12.81 -40.05 21.38
C LEU A 582 12.86 -41.51 21.84
N GLU A 583 12.04 -41.89 22.81
CA GLU A 583 11.91 -43.29 23.27
C GLU A 583 11.09 -44.16 22.31
N SER A 584 10.19 -43.54 21.56
CA SER A 584 9.24 -44.18 20.64
C SER A 584 9.10 -43.34 19.36
N ALA A 585 8.48 -43.92 18.32
CA ALA A 585 8.14 -43.16 17.13
C ALA A 585 7.21 -41.99 17.50
N SER A 586 7.55 -40.77 17.10
CA SER A 586 6.90 -39.55 17.57
C SER A 586 6.74 -38.52 16.45
N TRP A 587 5.77 -37.63 16.62
CA TRP A 587 5.60 -36.42 15.80
C TRP A 587 6.28 -35.23 16.47
N LEU A 588 7.33 -34.71 15.85
CA LEU A 588 7.90 -33.41 16.17
C LEU A 588 7.02 -32.32 15.57
N VAL A 589 6.43 -31.48 16.42
CA VAL A 589 5.64 -30.30 16.05
C VAL A 589 6.48 -29.05 16.28
N ILE A 590 6.52 -28.18 15.28
CA ILE A 590 7.12 -26.84 15.37
C ILE A 590 6.00 -25.82 15.25
N SER A 591 5.85 -24.98 16.27
CA SER A 591 4.82 -23.93 16.36
C SER A 591 5.14 -22.76 15.43
N GLU A 592 5.20 -23.03 14.13
CA GLU A 592 5.41 -22.07 13.07
C GLU A 592 4.55 -22.40 11.86
N THR A 593 4.13 -21.35 11.15
CA THR A 593 3.25 -21.51 10.00
C THR A 593 3.91 -22.40 8.93
N TYR A 594 3.22 -23.46 8.55
CA TYR A 594 3.59 -24.33 7.45
C TYR A 594 3.33 -23.63 6.12
N ALA A 595 4.26 -23.83 5.20
CA ALA A 595 4.15 -23.39 3.82
C ALA A 595 4.78 -24.45 2.89
N PRO A 596 4.32 -24.58 1.65
CA PRO A 596 5.03 -25.38 0.66
C PRO A 596 6.47 -24.89 0.51
N GLY A 597 7.42 -25.83 0.43
CA GLY A 597 8.86 -25.53 0.30
C GLY A 597 9.70 -25.83 1.54
N TRP A 598 9.08 -26.06 2.70
CA TRP A 598 9.80 -26.61 3.85
C TRP A 598 10.27 -28.04 3.56
N ARG A 599 11.54 -28.31 3.90
CA ARG A 599 12.16 -29.64 3.83
C ARG A 599 12.79 -29.94 5.17
N ALA A 600 12.75 -31.18 5.59
CA ALA A 600 13.38 -31.62 6.83
C ALA A 600 14.33 -32.77 6.55
N PHE A 601 15.43 -32.77 7.29
CA PHE A 601 16.48 -33.78 7.24
C PHE A 601 16.81 -34.19 8.67
N ALA A 602 16.87 -35.48 8.94
CA ALA A 602 17.20 -36.00 10.27
C ALA A 602 18.55 -36.72 10.21
N ARG A 603 19.35 -36.56 11.26
CA ARG A 603 20.60 -37.28 11.47
C ARG A 603 20.78 -37.66 12.94
N PRO A 604 21.45 -38.78 13.25
CA PRO A 604 21.78 -39.10 14.64
C PRO A 604 22.73 -38.06 15.25
N TRP A 605 22.66 -37.86 16.57
CA TRP A 605 23.60 -36.97 17.27
C TRP A 605 25.07 -37.32 17.00
N GLY A 606 25.90 -36.28 16.90
CA GLY A 606 27.34 -36.40 16.64
C GLY A 606 27.72 -36.84 15.22
N ARG A 607 26.75 -37.02 14.31
CA ARG A 607 26.99 -37.30 12.89
C ARG A 607 26.99 -36.03 12.03
N GLY A 608 27.69 -36.09 10.91
CA GLY A 608 27.76 -35.01 9.93
C GLY A 608 26.53 -34.94 9.02
N GLU A 609 26.44 -33.85 8.23
CA GLU A 609 25.38 -33.62 7.24
C GLU A 609 25.35 -34.69 6.13
N ASP A 610 26.46 -35.41 5.90
CA ASP A 610 26.59 -36.50 4.95
C ASP A 610 25.75 -37.74 5.30
N GLN A 611 25.29 -37.84 6.56
CA GLN A 611 24.45 -38.95 7.04
C GLN A 611 22.99 -38.55 7.26
N GLU A 612 22.57 -37.40 6.74
CA GLU A 612 21.18 -36.97 6.79
C GLU A 612 20.29 -37.81 5.87
N PHE A 613 19.10 -38.16 6.36
CA PHE A 613 18.02 -38.68 5.50
C PHE A 613 16.84 -37.71 5.50
N GLY A 614 16.17 -37.62 4.35
CA GLY A 614 15.02 -36.73 4.17
C GLY A 614 13.79 -37.25 4.93
N VAL A 615 13.11 -36.34 5.62
CA VAL A 615 11.82 -36.60 6.28
C VAL A 615 10.79 -35.57 5.79
N ALA A 616 9.55 -36.00 5.63
CA ALA A 616 8.50 -35.15 5.10
C ALA A 616 8.02 -34.15 6.16
N VAL A 617 8.01 -32.87 5.80
CA VAL A 617 7.32 -31.83 6.59
C VAL A 617 5.85 -31.86 6.20
N ARG A 618 4.96 -31.95 7.20
CA ARG A 618 3.51 -31.98 7.02
C ARG A 618 2.86 -30.80 7.73
N LEU A 619 1.71 -30.40 7.20
CA LEU A 619 0.82 -29.46 7.87
C LEU A 619 0.09 -30.19 9.02
N VAL A 620 0.30 -29.71 10.24
CA VAL A 620 -0.37 -30.24 11.44
C VAL A 620 -1.15 -29.14 12.14
N LEU A 621 -2.26 -29.49 12.79
CA LEU A 621 -3.07 -28.57 13.61
C LEU A 621 -3.46 -27.29 12.84
N ALA A 622 -3.81 -27.45 11.56
CA ALA A 622 -4.25 -26.40 10.64
C ALA A 622 -3.25 -25.28 10.28
N ASN A 623 -2.15 -25.16 11.00
CA ASN A 623 -1.18 -24.10 10.77
C ASN A 623 0.27 -24.53 10.91
N PHE A 624 0.58 -25.53 11.75
CA PHE A 624 1.94 -25.79 12.19
C PHE A 624 2.69 -26.80 11.30
N GLN A 625 4.01 -26.85 11.47
CA GLN A 625 4.87 -27.83 10.80
C GLN A 625 4.99 -29.09 11.67
N GLY A 626 4.91 -30.26 11.05
CA GLY A 626 5.06 -31.56 11.70
C GLY A 626 6.03 -32.48 10.95
N VAL A 627 6.86 -33.21 11.69
CA VAL A 627 7.81 -34.19 11.16
C VAL A 627 7.69 -35.49 11.96
N GLU A 628 7.47 -36.61 11.28
CA GLU A 628 7.45 -37.92 11.92
C GLU A 628 8.87 -38.48 12.02
N LEU A 629 9.27 -38.91 13.21
CA LEU A 629 10.59 -39.46 13.51
C LEU A 629 10.46 -40.81 14.21
N PRO A 630 11.33 -41.80 13.91
CA PRO A 630 11.41 -43.01 14.70
C PRO A 630 12.06 -42.73 16.07
N ALA A 631 12.02 -43.72 16.97
CA ALA A 631 12.77 -43.67 18.22
C ALA A 631 14.28 -43.47 17.95
N GLY A 632 14.94 -42.70 18.80
CA GLY A 632 16.36 -42.37 18.71
C GLY A 632 16.67 -40.91 19.01
N ASP A 633 17.96 -40.60 18.99
CA ASP A 633 18.48 -39.26 19.24
C ASP A 633 18.76 -38.55 17.91
N TRP A 634 18.03 -37.48 17.64
CA TRP A 634 18.01 -36.82 16.34
C TRP A 634 18.39 -35.35 16.45
N THR A 635 19.20 -34.90 15.49
CA THR A 635 19.25 -33.51 15.05
C THR A 635 18.42 -33.39 13.77
N VAL A 636 17.37 -32.58 13.81
CA VAL A 636 16.49 -32.31 12.68
C VAL A 636 16.83 -30.94 12.11
N ARG A 637 17.24 -30.91 10.85
CA ARG A 637 17.48 -29.69 10.09
C ARG A 637 16.26 -29.39 9.22
N LEU A 638 15.54 -28.32 9.56
CA LEU A 638 14.46 -27.78 8.73
C LEU A 638 15.02 -26.65 7.86
N VAL A 639 14.73 -26.67 6.57
CA VAL A 639 15.14 -25.62 5.63
C VAL A 639 14.00 -25.24 4.69
N TYR A 640 13.74 -23.94 4.60
CA TYR A 640 12.79 -23.37 3.66
C TYR A 640 13.48 -23.18 2.30
N SER A 641 13.13 -24.03 1.34
CA SER A 641 13.66 -24.00 -0.04
C SER A 641 12.53 -24.22 -1.05
N PRO A 642 11.65 -23.22 -1.22
CA PRO A 642 10.52 -23.32 -2.15
C PRO A 642 10.99 -23.36 -3.60
N ALA A 643 10.32 -24.17 -4.42
CA ALA A 643 10.62 -24.32 -5.84
C ALA A 643 10.40 -23.01 -6.63
N SER A 644 9.46 -22.17 -6.20
CA SER A 644 9.19 -20.86 -6.81
C SER A 644 10.39 -19.91 -6.76
N VAL A 645 11.13 -19.86 -5.64
CA VAL A 645 12.32 -19.03 -5.51
C VAL A 645 13.41 -19.52 -6.45
N GLN A 646 13.60 -20.85 -6.55
CA GLN A 646 14.57 -21.44 -7.47
C GLN A 646 14.23 -21.14 -8.93
N LEU A 647 12.95 -21.30 -9.31
CA LEU A 647 12.46 -20.99 -10.65
C LEU A 647 12.57 -19.50 -10.97
N GLY A 648 12.22 -18.64 -10.00
CA GLY A 648 12.37 -17.19 -10.12
C GLY A 648 13.82 -16.77 -10.31
N MET A 649 14.74 -17.32 -9.51
CA MET A 649 16.18 -17.10 -9.64
C MET A 649 16.70 -17.51 -11.02
N PHE A 650 16.28 -18.67 -11.51
CA PHE A 650 16.67 -19.15 -12.83
C PHE A 650 16.15 -18.23 -13.95
N ALA A 651 14.87 -17.85 -13.91
CA ALA A 651 14.27 -16.95 -14.89
C ALA A 651 14.90 -15.54 -14.89
N SER A 652 15.22 -15.01 -13.70
CA SER A 652 15.94 -13.74 -13.59
C SER A 652 17.37 -13.83 -14.10
N SER A 653 18.07 -14.93 -13.82
CA SER A 653 19.43 -15.17 -14.32
C SER A 653 19.46 -15.27 -15.85
N ILE A 654 18.50 -15.99 -16.47
CA ILE A 654 18.35 -16.02 -17.93
C ILE A 654 18.13 -14.61 -18.47
N SER A 655 17.28 -13.81 -17.82
CA SER A 655 16.99 -12.46 -18.29
C SER A 655 18.21 -11.54 -18.23
N VAL A 656 19.03 -11.66 -17.18
CA VAL A 656 20.33 -10.97 -17.08
C VAL A 656 21.29 -11.45 -18.18
N ALA A 657 21.43 -12.76 -18.37
CA ALA A 657 22.28 -13.33 -19.41
C ALA A 657 21.86 -12.88 -20.82
N LEU A 658 20.55 -12.83 -21.10
CA LEU A 658 20.00 -12.30 -22.36
C LEU A 658 20.34 -10.83 -22.54
N ILE A 659 20.24 -10.00 -21.49
CA ILE A 659 20.62 -8.58 -21.57
C ILE A 659 22.11 -8.44 -21.89
N VAL A 660 22.98 -9.19 -21.21
CA VAL A 660 24.43 -9.18 -21.48
C VAL A 660 24.72 -9.60 -22.92
N PHE A 661 24.15 -10.73 -23.36
CA PHE A 661 24.32 -11.23 -24.72
C PHE A 661 23.83 -10.24 -25.79
N LEU A 662 22.72 -9.56 -25.53
CA LEU A 662 22.17 -8.56 -26.43
C LEU A 662 23.00 -7.27 -26.49
N LEU A 663 23.77 -6.97 -25.45
CA LEU A 663 24.65 -5.79 -25.42
C LEU A 663 25.98 -6.01 -26.14
N GLY A 664 26.38 -7.26 -26.38
CA GLY A 664 27.62 -7.64 -27.05
C GLY A 664 28.69 -8.08 -26.06
#